data_AF-A0A357NBV7-F1
#
_entry.id   AF-A0A357NBV7-F1
#
_cell.length_a   1.000
_cell.length_b   1.000
_cell.length_c   1.000
_cell.angle_alpha   90.00
_cell.angle_beta   90.00
_cell.angle_gamma   90.00
#
_symmetry.space_group_name_H-M   'P 1'
#
loop_
_entity.id
_entity.type
_entity.pdbx_description
1 polymer ?
#
loop_
_entity_poly.entity_id
_entity_poly.type
_entity_poly.pdbx_seq_one_letter_code
_entity_poly.pdbx_strand_id
1 'polypeptide(L)'
;MSDNMDQQLLRAREAKCIQEEPPGCTAACPVHVDARGMIAAMRKGDYAASVSLYHKAVPFPRIISRVCDQPCRGVCKRKEVDEAISINALERVCVEQHEKPVKITVPRMKDKKAAVVGAGLSGMMTALELARKGYAVTVFEATDRLGGSLWDFPEEQLPRQLIAADFAIFGELPVEIRYNTAIGERGGSVMSFAQLCEEFDAVYLGVGCKEMHAIDLELARDAAGDIAIDPATLATSHAKVFAGGSLRRCGAAKPAPISDVCDGRMAAVSMDRFMQGASLTANRVHEGPYTSKLYTNIKGVKPQPRVAARASAGGYNKEEAAQEAGRCLSCECMECVKACEYLRHYGGYPKSYARSVYNNLSIVMGIHQANKMINTCALCGQCENVCPGKLDMGEICHEARQMMVKKGKMPPSAHDFALRDMDFSNSHHFGLNRHQPGFTKSEVVFFPSCQLAASSPQHVKKVYDFLCAKIDGGVGLMLGCCGAPANWAGQEDLFKETLSKIEANWRELGSPKVITACPTCFAMFKHNTEMPVETLYTVFERIGLPADAGKAIAPKKLALHDSCTTRHDARLQDSIRQTMKKLGHEVEELPLNRDNTSCCGYGGLMIYANKDVAHKVIAKRINESDTDYVAYCAMCRDNFASQEKRVYHLLDLIFGADEDNLAEQAPSGYSQRQENRAKLKTALLREIWGEAVEDRQYDVKLIIPANVRRVMEDSLILSEDVAGVIARAESTGNRLKNAETGHYLAYLQPLKVTYWVEYTPQEDGFLVHNAYSHRLEITE
;
A
#
# COMPACT_ATOMS: atom_id res chain seq x y z
N MET A 1 -24.76 -17.50 -1.22
CA MET A 1 -23.42 -18.13 -1.13
C MET A 1 -22.30 -17.23 -1.68
N SER A 2 -22.56 -16.25 -2.56
CA SER A 2 -21.52 -15.33 -3.09
C SER A 2 -20.93 -14.36 -2.05
N ASP A 3 -21.73 -13.83 -1.12
CA ASP A 3 -21.24 -12.81 -0.16
C ASP A 3 -20.20 -13.36 0.84
N ASN A 4 -20.27 -14.65 1.17
CA ASN A 4 -19.34 -15.26 2.13
C ASN A 4 -17.95 -15.52 1.51
N MET A 5 -17.89 -15.79 0.20
CA MET A 5 -16.62 -15.89 -0.54
C MET A 5 -15.93 -14.53 -0.68
N ASP A 6 -16.69 -13.45 -0.89
CA ASP A 6 -16.15 -12.09 -1.05
C ASP A 6 -15.55 -11.57 0.26
N GLN A 7 -16.19 -11.84 1.40
CA GLN A 7 -15.67 -11.44 2.71
C GLN A 7 -14.43 -12.25 3.14
N GLN A 8 -14.35 -13.54 2.80
CA GLN A 8 -13.16 -14.35 3.05
C GLN A 8 -11.96 -13.85 2.24
N LEU A 9 -12.16 -13.52 0.96
CA LEU A 9 -11.13 -12.95 0.11
C LEU A 9 -10.62 -11.61 0.65
N LEU A 10 -11.52 -10.72 1.09
CA LEU A 10 -11.14 -9.47 1.75
C LEU A 10 -10.26 -9.73 2.98
N ARG A 11 -10.67 -10.63 3.88
CA ARG A 11 -9.90 -10.96 5.08
C ARG A 11 -8.51 -11.51 4.74
N ALA A 12 -8.40 -12.36 3.72
CA ALA A 12 -7.13 -12.89 3.25
C ALA A 12 -6.21 -11.78 2.72
N ARG A 13 -6.75 -10.81 1.97
CA ARG A 13 -6.01 -9.63 1.49
C ARG A 13 -5.59 -8.70 2.61
N GLU A 14 -6.49 -8.45 3.56
CA GLU A 14 -6.21 -7.64 4.73
C GLU A 14 -5.08 -8.21 5.59
N ALA A 15 -5.03 -9.54 5.74
CA ALA A 15 -4.03 -10.23 6.53
C ALA A 15 -2.61 -10.09 5.95
N LYS A 16 -2.46 -9.79 4.65
CA LYS A 16 -1.16 -9.49 4.03
C LYS A 16 -0.59 -8.14 4.47
N CYS A 17 -1.43 -7.20 4.92
CA CYS A 17 -0.97 -5.88 5.37
C CYS A 17 -0.72 -5.86 6.88
N ILE A 18 0.54 -5.66 7.24
CA ILE A 18 1.02 -5.67 8.63
C ILE A 18 1.09 -4.28 9.28
N GLN A 19 0.61 -3.21 8.63
CA GLN A 19 0.68 -1.84 9.18
C GLN A 19 -0.08 -1.67 10.50
N GLU A 20 -1.17 -2.42 10.68
CA GLU A 20 -1.97 -2.42 11.91
C GLU A 20 -1.41 -3.35 13.00
N GLU A 21 -0.34 -4.11 12.73
CA GLU A 21 0.35 -4.89 13.76
C GLU A 21 1.02 -3.93 14.76
N PRO A 22 0.92 -4.19 16.07
CA PRO A 22 1.51 -3.31 17.07
C PRO A 22 3.03 -3.35 16.96
N PRO A 23 3.74 -2.25 17.26
CA PRO A 23 5.19 -2.27 17.31
C PRO A 23 5.68 -3.21 18.41
N GLY A 24 6.92 -3.73 18.27
CA GLY A 24 7.50 -4.69 19.21
C GLY A 24 7.38 -4.24 20.67
N CYS A 25 7.62 -2.96 20.98
CA CYS A 25 7.51 -2.43 22.34
C CYS A 25 6.11 -2.58 22.95
N THR A 26 5.03 -2.48 22.16
CA THR A 26 3.65 -2.69 22.60
C THR A 26 3.32 -4.18 22.67
N ALA A 27 3.72 -4.97 21.68
CA ALA A 27 3.45 -6.41 21.64
C ALA A 27 4.14 -7.17 22.79
N ALA A 28 5.39 -6.80 23.12
CA ALA A 28 6.15 -7.43 24.21
C ALA A 28 5.82 -6.86 25.60
N CYS A 29 5.10 -5.74 25.69
CA CYS A 29 4.62 -5.24 26.97
C CYS A 29 3.47 -6.15 27.44
N PRO A 30 3.55 -6.80 28.62
CA PRO A 30 2.50 -7.71 29.09
C PRO A 30 1.11 -7.06 29.24
N VAL A 31 1.05 -5.74 29.40
CA VAL A 31 -0.21 -4.98 29.48
C VAL A 31 -0.48 -4.13 28.23
N HIS A 32 0.31 -4.30 27.17
CA HIS A 32 0.16 -3.66 25.86
C HIS A 32 0.06 -2.12 25.87
N VAL A 33 0.98 -1.46 26.59
CA VAL A 33 1.10 0.00 26.53
C VAL A 33 1.31 0.46 25.07
N ASP A 34 0.51 1.43 24.62
CA ASP A 34 0.72 2.11 23.33
C ASP A 34 1.90 3.08 23.41
N ALA A 35 3.10 2.53 23.52
CA ALA A 35 4.34 3.29 23.62
C ALA A 35 4.56 4.17 22.38
N ARG A 36 4.15 3.72 21.19
CA ARG A 36 4.26 4.50 19.94
C ARG A 36 3.38 5.75 20.00
N GLY A 37 2.11 5.61 20.33
CA GLY A 37 1.18 6.73 20.47
C GLY A 37 1.57 7.68 21.60
N MET A 38 1.94 7.14 22.76
CA MET A 38 2.39 7.92 23.92
C MET A 38 3.61 8.80 23.58
N ILE A 39 4.66 8.21 22.99
CA ILE A 39 5.88 8.94 22.62
C ILE A 39 5.60 9.95 21.50
N ALA A 40 4.70 9.64 20.56
CA ALA A 40 4.29 10.58 19.52
C ALA A 40 3.55 11.80 20.08
N ALA A 41 2.70 11.62 21.09
CA ALA A 41 2.04 12.73 21.80
C ALA A 41 3.06 13.59 22.56
N MET A 42 4.02 12.96 23.24
CA MET A 42 5.11 13.65 23.95
C MET A 42 5.98 14.50 23.00
N ARG A 43 6.31 14.00 21.81
CA ARG A 43 7.02 14.76 20.78
C ARG A 43 6.30 16.04 20.35
N LYS A 44 4.96 16.06 20.43
CA LYS A 44 4.13 17.22 20.13
C LYS A 44 3.93 18.14 21.34
N GLY A 45 4.49 17.81 22.50
CA GLY A 45 4.25 18.51 23.76
C GLY A 45 2.89 18.20 24.40
N ASP A 46 2.12 17.26 23.86
CA ASP A 46 0.79 16.88 24.37
C ASP A 46 0.91 15.79 25.45
N TYR A 47 1.36 16.20 26.63
CA TYR A 47 1.51 15.30 27.78
C TYR A 47 0.15 14.78 28.28
N ALA A 48 -0.95 15.52 28.07
CA ALA A 48 -2.28 15.08 28.46
C ALA A 48 -2.73 13.86 27.63
N ALA A 49 -2.55 13.89 26.31
CA ALA A 49 -2.82 12.74 25.46
C ALA A 49 -1.86 11.57 25.75
N SER A 50 -0.58 11.87 25.99
CA SER A 50 0.44 10.88 26.37
C SER A 50 0.03 10.09 27.61
N VAL A 51 -0.35 10.80 28.69
CA VAL A 51 -0.79 10.20 29.96
C VAL A 51 -2.09 9.42 29.79
N SER A 52 -3.04 9.95 29.02
CA SER A 52 -4.30 9.24 28.73
C SER A 52 -4.06 7.89 28.04
N LEU A 53 -3.13 7.82 27.09
CA LEU A 53 -2.76 6.56 26.43
C LEU A 53 -2.12 5.57 27.40
N TYR A 54 -1.26 6.05 28.30
CA TYR A 54 -0.62 5.22 29.31
C TYR A 54 -1.63 4.62 30.33
N HIS A 55 -2.53 5.44 30.86
CA HIS A 55 -3.54 5.00 31.85
C HIS A 55 -4.55 3.99 31.31
N LYS A 56 -4.78 3.93 29.98
CA LYS A 56 -5.62 2.88 29.38
C LYS A 56 -5.06 1.48 29.65
N ALA A 57 -3.74 1.36 29.73
CA ALA A 57 -3.05 0.08 29.91
C ALA A 57 -2.56 -0.13 31.34
N VAL A 58 -2.18 0.93 32.08
CA VAL A 58 -1.50 0.84 33.38
C VAL A 58 -2.31 1.53 34.48
N PRO A 59 -2.98 0.77 35.37
CA PRO A 59 -3.80 1.36 36.43
C PRO A 59 -3.02 1.89 37.64
N PHE A 60 -1.79 1.41 37.88
CA PHE A 60 -0.89 1.88 38.94
C PHE A 60 0.33 2.60 38.32
N PRO A 61 0.10 3.78 37.73
CA PRO A 61 1.07 4.46 36.88
C PRO A 61 2.30 4.98 37.64
N ARG A 62 2.16 5.42 38.90
CA ARG A 62 3.28 5.96 39.68
C ARG A 62 4.22 4.85 40.13
N ILE A 63 3.67 3.68 40.48
CA ILE A 63 4.43 2.47 40.79
C ILE A 63 5.12 1.96 39.53
N ILE A 64 4.35 1.62 38.49
CA ILE A 64 4.88 0.91 37.31
C ILE A 64 5.89 1.74 36.52
N SER A 65 5.70 3.06 36.41
CA SER A 65 6.69 3.93 35.76
C SER A 65 8.06 3.97 36.46
N ARG A 66 8.20 3.40 37.67
CA ARG A 66 9.46 3.36 38.44
C ARG A 66 10.06 1.97 38.60
N VAL A 67 9.23 0.94 38.61
CA VAL A 67 9.68 -0.45 38.90
C VAL A 67 9.54 -1.42 37.73
N CYS A 68 9.01 -0.98 36.58
CA CYS A 68 8.91 -1.84 35.40
C CYS A 68 10.25 -2.48 35.01
N ASP A 69 10.22 -3.77 34.70
CA ASP A 69 11.34 -4.59 34.23
C ASP A 69 11.66 -4.39 32.73
N GLN A 70 10.93 -3.51 32.06
CA GLN A 70 11.21 -2.98 30.71
C GLN A 70 11.35 -4.04 29.58
N PRO A 71 10.43 -5.00 29.43
CA PRO A 71 10.50 -5.99 28.34
C PRO A 71 10.48 -5.33 26.95
N CYS A 72 9.81 -4.17 26.83
CA CYS A 72 9.78 -3.36 25.62
C CYS A 72 11.16 -2.90 25.13
N ARG A 73 12.14 -2.75 26.03
CA ARG A 73 13.53 -2.38 25.69
C ARG A 73 14.22 -3.51 24.92
N GLY A 74 13.93 -4.77 25.27
CA GLY A 74 14.52 -5.96 24.64
C GLY A 74 14.25 -6.04 23.14
N VAL A 75 13.04 -5.65 22.73
CA VAL A 75 12.49 -5.76 21.37
C VAL A 75 12.45 -4.42 20.61
N CYS A 76 13.02 -3.35 21.16
CA CYS A 76 13.00 -2.05 20.53
C CYS A 76 13.80 -2.06 19.22
N LYS A 77 13.14 -1.78 18.09
CA LYS A 77 13.75 -1.81 16.74
C LYS A 77 14.97 -0.89 16.61
N ARG A 78 15.04 0.19 17.40
CA ARG A 78 16.17 1.13 17.43
C ARG A 78 17.50 0.46 17.79
N LYS A 79 17.47 -0.66 18.54
CA LYS A 79 18.69 -1.42 18.91
C LYS A 79 19.47 -1.97 17.72
N GLU A 80 18.84 -2.10 16.57
CA GLU A 80 19.52 -2.52 15.34
C GLU A 80 20.35 -1.38 14.71
N VAL A 81 20.20 -0.14 15.22
CA VAL A 81 20.95 1.05 14.79
C VAL A 81 21.88 1.54 15.91
N ASP A 82 21.35 1.68 17.13
CA ASP A 82 22.11 2.11 18.31
C ASP A 82 21.53 1.53 19.62
N GLU A 83 20.99 2.35 20.51
CA GLU A 83 20.43 1.96 21.79
C GLU A 83 18.90 2.07 21.80
N ALA A 84 18.24 1.16 22.51
CA ALA A 84 16.79 1.21 22.72
C ALA A 84 16.33 2.56 23.28
N ILE A 85 15.08 2.92 22.96
CA ILE A 85 14.40 4.04 23.59
C ILE A 85 14.16 3.73 25.06
N SER A 86 14.40 4.71 25.92
CA SER A 86 14.21 4.66 27.37
C SER A 86 12.74 4.85 27.73
N ILE A 87 11.88 3.94 27.23
CA ILE A 87 10.41 4.06 27.30
C ILE A 87 9.94 4.27 28.75
N ASN A 88 10.48 3.53 29.71
CA ASN A 88 10.09 3.67 31.11
C ASN A 88 10.46 5.04 31.73
N ALA A 89 11.59 5.63 31.32
CA ALA A 89 11.92 7.00 31.72
C ALA A 89 10.93 8.02 31.13
N LEU A 90 10.45 7.78 29.90
CA LEU A 90 9.38 8.59 29.30
C LEU A 90 8.04 8.38 30.01
N GLU A 91 7.69 7.15 30.39
CA GLU A 91 6.49 6.86 31.21
C GLU A 91 6.52 7.62 32.53
N ARG A 92 7.67 7.69 33.21
CA ARG A 92 7.83 8.45 34.45
C ARG A 92 7.55 9.94 34.24
N VAL A 93 8.15 10.56 33.23
CA VAL A 93 7.88 11.98 32.91
C VAL A 93 6.42 12.18 32.55
N CYS A 94 5.83 11.27 31.78
CA CYS A 94 4.42 11.28 31.44
C CYS A 94 3.57 11.47 32.71
N VAL A 95 3.73 10.58 33.69
CA VAL A 95 2.99 10.59 34.95
C VAL A 95 3.27 11.83 35.81
N GLU A 96 4.52 12.28 35.87
CA GLU A 96 4.91 13.45 36.66
C GLU A 96 4.38 14.79 36.08
N GLN A 97 4.07 14.86 34.78
CA GLN A 97 3.64 16.10 34.12
C GLN A 97 2.13 16.34 34.13
N HIS A 98 1.33 15.29 34.29
CA HIS A 98 -0.12 15.43 34.29
C HIS A 98 -0.75 14.34 35.14
N GLU A 99 -1.30 14.73 36.29
CA GLU A 99 -2.10 13.83 37.11
C GLU A 99 -3.59 14.13 36.88
N LYS A 100 -4.27 13.22 36.18
CA LYS A 100 -5.73 13.15 36.23
C LYS A 100 -6.11 11.92 37.05
N PRO A 101 -6.94 12.04 38.08
CA PRO A 101 -7.49 10.87 38.74
C PRO A 101 -8.26 10.04 37.70
N VAL A 102 -7.98 8.74 37.66
CA VAL A 102 -8.70 7.81 36.78
C VAL A 102 -10.11 7.70 37.33
N LYS A 103 -11.08 8.33 36.67
CA LYS A 103 -12.49 8.11 37.00
C LYS A 103 -12.85 6.67 36.67
N ILE A 104 -13.20 5.89 37.69
CA ILE A 104 -13.71 4.54 37.50
C ILE A 104 -15.22 4.59 37.65
N THR A 105 -15.92 4.15 36.61
CA THR A 105 -17.35 3.88 36.67
C THR A 105 -17.53 2.42 37.05
N VAL A 106 -18.15 2.17 38.21
CA VAL A 106 -18.51 0.82 38.63
C VAL A 106 -19.90 0.50 38.05
N PRO A 107 -20.07 -0.62 37.31
CA PRO A 107 -21.37 -1.03 36.80
C PRO A 107 -22.27 -1.53 37.94
N ARG A 108 -23.52 -1.92 37.63
CA ARG A 108 -24.40 -2.54 38.63
C ARG A 108 -23.71 -3.75 39.27
N MET A 109 -23.78 -3.82 40.61
CA MET A 109 -23.23 -4.94 41.37
C MET A 109 -23.87 -6.26 40.96
N LYS A 110 -23.04 -7.30 40.85
CA LYS A 110 -23.43 -8.68 40.60
C LYS A 110 -23.65 -9.42 41.93
N ASP A 111 -24.45 -10.48 41.92
CA ASP A 111 -24.76 -11.30 43.11
C ASP A 111 -23.64 -12.28 43.51
N LYS A 112 -22.47 -12.15 42.90
CA LYS A 112 -21.31 -13.02 43.08
C LYS A 112 -20.19 -12.27 43.78
N LYS A 113 -19.48 -12.94 44.70
CA LYS A 113 -18.38 -12.35 45.47
C LYS A 113 -17.06 -13.06 45.22
N ALA A 114 -15.99 -12.28 45.16
CA ALA A 114 -14.63 -12.76 44.93
C ALA A 114 -13.70 -12.42 46.10
N ALA A 115 -12.79 -13.34 46.41
CA ALA A 115 -11.72 -13.12 47.37
C ALA A 115 -10.38 -12.97 46.66
N VAL A 116 -9.54 -12.07 47.17
CA VAL A 116 -8.16 -11.87 46.73
C VAL A 116 -7.25 -12.02 47.96
N VAL A 117 -6.39 -13.03 47.96
CA VAL A 117 -5.45 -13.28 49.05
C VAL A 117 -4.07 -12.73 48.67
N GLY A 118 -3.62 -11.71 49.39
CA GLY A 118 -2.39 -10.97 49.15
C GLY A 118 -2.61 -9.64 48.41
N ALA A 119 -2.19 -8.54 49.01
CA ALA A 119 -2.32 -7.18 48.48
C ALA A 119 -1.06 -6.69 47.73
N GLY A 120 -0.34 -7.59 47.07
CA GLY A 120 0.72 -7.25 46.12
C GLY A 120 0.16 -6.72 44.79
N LEU A 121 1.04 -6.30 43.86
CA LEU A 121 0.65 -5.75 42.55
C LEU A 121 -0.37 -6.62 41.81
N SER A 122 -0.15 -7.94 41.77
CA SER A 122 -1.03 -8.88 41.08
C SER A 122 -2.41 -8.96 41.74
N GLY A 123 -2.46 -9.08 43.07
CA GLY A 123 -3.72 -9.13 43.83
C GLY A 123 -4.52 -7.83 43.71
N MET A 124 -3.87 -6.68 43.90
CA MET A 124 -4.54 -5.39 43.74
C MET A 124 -5.04 -5.18 42.30
N MET A 125 -4.29 -5.63 41.30
CA MET A 125 -4.75 -5.59 39.91
C MET A 125 -5.98 -6.48 39.68
N THR A 126 -5.99 -7.71 40.22
CA THR A 126 -7.17 -8.59 40.19
C THR A 126 -8.38 -7.94 40.84
N ALA A 127 -8.20 -7.37 42.04
CA ALA A 127 -9.27 -6.72 42.78
C ALA A 127 -9.87 -5.54 42.01
N LEU A 128 -9.00 -4.71 41.40
CA LEU A 128 -9.41 -3.56 40.60
C LEU A 128 -10.24 -3.97 39.38
N GLU A 129 -9.79 -4.96 38.62
CA GLU A 129 -10.47 -5.42 37.40
C GLU A 129 -11.80 -6.12 37.72
N LEU A 130 -11.88 -6.89 38.82
CA LEU A 130 -13.13 -7.49 39.27
C LEU A 130 -14.13 -6.43 39.78
N ALA A 131 -13.67 -5.44 40.54
CA ALA A 131 -14.51 -4.33 40.97
C ALA A 131 -15.06 -3.53 39.77
N ARG A 132 -14.23 -3.27 38.74
CA ARG A 132 -14.65 -2.65 37.47
C ARG A 132 -15.71 -3.47 36.71
N LYS A 133 -15.78 -4.77 36.96
CA LYS A 133 -16.79 -5.68 36.40
C LYS A 133 -18.03 -5.82 37.28
N GLY A 134 -18.10 -5.12 38.41
CA GLY A 134 -19.26 -5.08 39.32
C GLY A 134 -19.28 -6.22 40.35
N TYR A 135 -18.17 -6.90 40.60
CA TYR A 135 -18.10 -7.90 41.68
C TYR A 135 -17.81 -7.23 43.01
N ALA A 136 -18.42 -7.74 44.09
CA ALA A 136 -17.99 -7.43 45.44
C ALA A 136 -16.69 -8.19 45.73
N VAL A 137 -15.62 -7.46 46.06
CA VAL A 137 -14.29 -8.04 46.26
C VAL A 137 -13.83 -7.82 47.69
N THR A 138 -13.39 -8.89 48.35
CA THR A 138 -12.70 -8.80 49.63
C THR A 138 -11.22 -9.17 49.44
N VAL A 139 -10.33 -8.25 49.79
CA VAL A 139 -8.88 -8.44 49.79
C VAL A 139 -8.44 -8.81 51.20
N PHE A 140 -7.74 -9.93 51.33
CA PHE A 140 -7.15 -10.41 52.58
C PHE A 140 -5.64 -10.18 52.53
N GLU A 141 -5.14 -9.30 53.40
CA GLU A 141 -3.73 -8.97 53.50
C GLU A 141 -3.20 -9.38 54.87
N ALA A 142 -2.10 -10.13 54.88
CA ALA A 142 -1.51 -10.67 56.10
C ALA A 142 -0.86 -9.59 56.98
N THR A 143 -0.41 -8.48 56.37
CA THR A 143 0.23 -7.35 57.04
C THR A 143 -0.73 -6.19 57.31
N ASP A 144 -0.22 -5.13 57.92
CA ASP A 144 -0.93 -3.88 58.19
C ASP A 144 -0.91 -2.89 57.01
N ARG A 145 -0.35 -3.28 55.85
CA ARG A 145 -0.12 -2.38 54.70
C ARG A 145 -0.28 -3.07 53.35
N LEU A 146 -0.73 -2.32 52.35
CA LEU A 146 -0.81 -2.78 50.96
C LEU A 146 0.54 -2.73 50.25
N GLY A 147 0.74 -3.57 49.24
CA GLY A 147 1.86 -3.47 48.29
C GLY A 147 2.83 -4.63 48.29
N GLY A 148 2.79 -5.53 49.27
CA GLY A 148 3.62 -6.74 49.27
C GLY A 148 5.10 -6.47 49.00
N SER A 149 5.66 -7.06 47.94
CA SER A 149 7.08 -6.89 47.58
C SER A 149 7.46 -5.48 47.08
N LEU A 150 6.50 -4.58 46.85
CA LEU A 150 6.81 -3.18 46.50
C LEU A 150 7.64 -2.47 47.58
N TRP A 151 7.51 -2.92 48.84
CA TRP A 151 8.28 -2.38 49.95
C TRP A 151 9.77 -2.76 49.90
N ASP A 152 10.13 -3.79 49.13
CA ASP A 152 11.52 -4.25 48.96
C ASP A 152 12.33 -3.34 48.01
N PHE A 153 11.68 -2.47 47.22
CA PHE A 153 12.37 -1.47 46.40
C PHE A 153 12.96 -0.33 47.27
N PRO A 154 14.13 0.22 46.91
CA PRO A 154 14.71 1.40 47.60
C PRO A 154 13.79 2.62 47.56
N GLU A 155 13.84 3.47 48.59
CA GLU A 155 13.02 4.70 48.68
C GLU A 155 13.30 5.66 47.52
N GLU A 156 14.56 5.73 47.08
CA GLU A 156 14.99 6.59 45.97
C GLU A 156 14.43 6.12 44.63
N GLN A 157 14.12 4.82 44.51
CA GLN A 157 13.51 4.25 43.31
C GLN A 157 11.98 4.32 43.37
N LEU A 158 11.37 3.92 44.48
CA LEU A 158 9.93 3.91 44.69
C LEU A 158 9.56 4.56 46.02
N PRO A 159 9.35 5.89 46.04
CA PRO A 159 8.92 6.61 47.24
C PRO A 159 7.61 6.05 47.81
N ARG A 160 7.53 5.81 49.13
CA ARG A 160 6.37 5.10 49.73
C ARG A 160 5.05 5.83 49.53
N GLN A 161 5.09 7.16 49.51
CA GLN A 161 3.90 7.99 49.25
C GLN A 161 3.24 7.67 47.90
N LEU A 162 4.01 7.23 46.90
CA LEU A 162 3.48 6.90 45.57
C LEU A 162 2.76 5.55 45.56
N ILE A 163 3.17 4.61 46.42
CA ILE A 163 2.45 3.35 46.62
C ILE A 163 1.06 3.66 47.17
N ALA A 164 0.99 4.48 48.22
CA ALA A 164 -0.27 4.92 48.81
C ALA A 164 -1.14 5.70 47.80
N ALA A 165 -0.54 6.60 47.01
CA ALA A 165 -1.25 7.38 46.01
C ALA A 165 -1.90 6.54 44.90
N ASP A 166 -1.21 5.49 44.41
CA ASP A 166 -1.79 4.61 43.38
C ASP A 166 -2.86 3.67 43.95
N PHE A 167 -2.77 3.26 45.22
CA PHE A 167 -3.79 2.43 45.88
C PHE A 167 -4.93 3.22 46.51
N ALA A 168 -4.86 4.54 46.59
CA ALA A 168 -5.95 5.38 47.09
C ALA A 168 -7.27 5.16 46.31
N ILE A 169 -7.17 4.72 45.05
CA ILE A 169 -8.31 4.40 44.18
C ILE A 169 -9.27 3.35 44.77
N PHE A 170 -8.79 2.47 45.65
CA PHE A 170 -9.63 1.43 46.27
C PHE A 170 -10.60 1.99 47.30
N GLY A 171 -10.36 3.19 47.85
CA GLY A 171 -11.31 3.86 48.75
C GLY A 171 -12.62 4.28 48.07
N GLU A 172 -12.64 4.36 46.74
CA GLU A 172 -13.81 4.73 45.94
C GLU A 172 -14.49 3.52 45.27
N LEU A 173 -13.97 2.30 45.48
CA LEU A 173 -14.44 1.08 44.84
C LEU A 173 -15.14 0.15 45.85
N PRO A 174 -16.01 -0.76 45.40
CA PRO A 174 -16.64 -1.77 46.25
C PRO A 174 -15.65 -2.91 46.59
N VAL A 175 -14.50 -2.52 47.16
CA VAL A 175 -13.43 -3.42 47.57
C VAL A 175 -13.25 -3.28 49.08
N GLU A 176 -13.55 -4.35 49.81
CA GLU A 176 -13.27 -4.44 51.24
C GLU A 176 -11.83 -4.92 51.41
N ILE A 177 -11.04 -4.22 52.23
CA ILE A 177 -9.66 -4.62 52.51
C ILE A 177 -9.55 -5.00 53.99
N ARG A 178 -9.19 -6.26 54.24
CA ARG A 178 -8.96 -6.81 55.58
C ARG A 178 -7.46 -7.01 55.82
N TYR A 179 -6.90 -6.09 56.60
CA TYR A 179 -5.50 -6.14 57.05
C TYR A 179 -5.30 -7.14 58.18
N ASN A 180 -4.05 -7.50 58.47
CA ASN A 180 -3.66 -8.43 59.54
C ASN A 180 -4.45 -9.75 59.49
N THR A 181 -4.80 -10.21 58.29
CA THR A 181 -5.67 -11.35 58.05
C THR A 181 -4.93 -12.40 57.24
N ALA A 182 -4.21 -13.29 57.92
CA ALA A 182 -3.57 -14.44 57.30
C ALA A 182 -4.60 -15.55 56.99
N ILE A 183 -4.48 -16.16 55.80
CA ILE A 183 -5.34 -17.25 55.32
C ILE A 183 -4.52 -18.55 55.25
N GLY A 184 -5.08 -19.65 55.74
CA GLY A 184 -4.49 -20.99 55.66
C GLY A 184 -4.55 -21.75 56.98
N GLU A 185 -3.93 -22.92 57.05
CA GLU A 185 -4.11 -23.86 58.18
C GLU A 185 -3.12 -23.69 59.36
N ARG A 186 -2.39 -22.57 59.43
CA ARG A 186 -1.35 -22.33 60.47
C ARG A 186 -1.86 -21.54 61.67
N GLY A 187 -1.14 -21.67 62.79
CA GLY A 187 -1.36 -20.83 63.97
C GLY A 187 -1.16 -19.35 63.64
N GLY A 188 -2.20 -18.53 63.88
CA GLY A 188 -2.24 -17.11 63.51
C GLY A 188 -3.07 -16.79 62.27
N SER A 189 -3.54 -17.79 61.52
CA SER A 189 -4.55 -17.58 60.48
C SER A 189 -5.90 -17.25 61.09
N VAL A 190 -6.60 -16.30 60.48
CA VAL A 190 -7.94 -15.86 60.91
C VAL A 190 -9.03 -16.73 60.27
N MET A 191 -8.73 -17.35 59.12
CA MET A 191 -9.67 -18.17 58.35
C MET A 191 -8.92 -19.27 57.58
N SER A 192 -9.53 -20.45 57.52
CA SER A 192 -8.98 -21.60 56.78
C SER A 192 -9.17 -21.45 55.27
N PHE A 193 -8.41 -22.18 54.47
CA PHE A 193 -8.55 -22.08 53.01
C PHE A 193 -9.87 -22.68 52.51
N ALA A 194 -10.32 -23.77 53.14
CA ALA A 194 -11.61 -24.38 52.85
C ALA A 194 -12.78 -23.41 53.13
N GLN A 195 -12.75 -22.73 54.28
CA GLN A 195 -13.75 -21.70 54.63
C GLN A 195 -13.80 -20.57 53.61
N LEU A 196 -12.64 -20.11 53.13
CA LEU A 196 -12.57 -19.09 52.09
C LEU A 196 -13.23 -19.56 50.78
N CYS A 197 -12.98 -20.81 50.37
CA CYS A 197 -13.57 -21.39 49.15
C CYS A 197 -15.08 -21.69 49.27
N GLU A 198 -15.59 -21.89 50.48
CA GLU A 198 -17.02 -21.99 50.77
C GLU A 198 -17.70 -20.63 50.72
N GLU A 199 -17.07 -19.61 51.32
CA GLU A 199 -17.65 -18.28 51.43
C GLU A 199 -17.66 -17.51 50.10
N PHE A 200 -16.68 -17.71 49.22
CA PHE A 200 -16.55 -16.94 47.97
C PHE A 200 -16.83 -17.78 46.71
N ASP A 201 -17.33 -17.13 45.66
CA ASP A 201 -17.59 -17.78 44.37
C ASP A 201 -16.31 -18.03 43.58
N ALA A 202 -15.31 -17.16 43.74
CA ALA A 202 -13.99 -17.30 43.14
C ALA A 202 -12.90 -16.72 44.05
N VAL A 203 -11.73 -17.35 44.08
CA VAL A 203 -10.59 -16.96 44.92
C VAL A 203 -9.36 -16.74 44.06
N TYR A 204 -8.65 -15.64 44.27
CA TYR A 204 -7.33 -15.38 43.70
C TYR A 204 -6.24 -15.46 44.76
N LEU A 205 -5.17 -16.19 44.47
CA LEU A 205 -3.99 -16.32 45.31
C LEU A 205 -2.81 -15.53 44.71
N GLY A 206 -2.41 -14.48 45.41
CA GLY A 206 -1.31 -13.57 45.07
C GLY A 206 -0.32 -13.37 46.22
N VAL A 207 -0.08 -14.41 47.02
CA VAL A 207 0.70 -14.37 48.27
C VAL A 207 2.23 -14.27 48.09
N GLY A 208 2.72 -14.43 46.86
CA GLY A 208 4.15 -14.44 46.55
C GLY A 208 4.90 -15.70 47.00
N CYS A 209 6.21 -15.77 46.69
CA CYS A 209 6.99 -17.00 46.85
C CYS A 209 7.58 -17.21 48.25
N LYS A 210 7.82 -16.12 49.01
CA LYS A 210 8.43 -16.20 50.35
C LYS A 210 7.59 -17.07 51.30
N GLU A 211 6.27 -17.07 51.09
CA GLU A 211 5.29 -17.74 51.94
C GLU A 211 4.68 -19.01 51.29
N MET A 212 5.15 -19.44 50.10
CA MET A 212 4.50 -20.54 49.36
C MET A 212 4.68 -21.92 50.01
N HIS A 213 5.83 -22.15 50.65
CA HIS A 213 6.03 -23.33 51.52
C HIS A 213 5.39 -23.15 52.90
N ALA A 214 4.86 -21.95 53.16
CA ALA A 214 4.27 -21.57 54.43
C ALA A 214 2.76 -21.81 54.51
N ILE A 215 2.10 -22.19 53.41
CA ILE A 215 0.65 -22.31 53.35
C ILE A 215 0.30 -23.71 52.81
N ASP A 216 -0.40 -24.50 53.61
CA ASP A 216 -0.98 -25.77 53.17
C ASP A 216 -2.37 -25.48 52.58
N LEU A 217 -2.52 -25.70 51.28
CA LEU A 217 -3.72 -25.32 50.51
C LEU A 217 -4.40 -26.50 49.82
N GLU A 218 -3.95 -27.74 50.05
CA GLU A 218 -4.44 -28.95 49.35
C GLU A 218 -4.46 -28.82 47.81
N LEU A 219 -3.69 -27.88 47.24
CA LEU A 219 -3.57 -27.68 45.80
C LEU A 219 -2.49 -28.59 45.22
N ALA A 220 -2.72 -29.06 44.00
CA ALA A 220 -1.73 -29.84 43.27
C ALA A 220 -0.44 -29.03 43.06
N ARG A 221 0.69 -29.70 43.15
CA ARG A 221 2.02 -29.12 42.93
C ARG A 221 2.62 -29.61 41.62
N ASP A 222 3.45 -28.78 41.00
CA ASP A 222 4.21 -29.15 39.81
C ASP A 222 5.51 -29.90 40.16
N ALA A 223 6.31 -30.20 39.14
CA ALA A 223 7.57 -30.94 39.31
C ALA A 223 8.64 -30.19 40.12
N ALA A 224 8.52 -28.85 40.25
CA ALA A 224 9.40 -28.03 41.08
C ALA A 224 8.93 -27.95 42.54
N GLY A 225 7.74 -28.47 42.84
CA GLY A 225 7.12 -28.38 44.15
C GLY A 225 6.32 -27.09 44.36
N ASP A 226 6.14 -26.29 43.31
CA ASP A 226 5.35 -25.05 43.32
C ASP A 226 3.88 -25.38 43.04
N ILE A 227 2.95 -24.44 43.29
CA ILE A 227 1.54 -24.65 42.96
C ILE A 227 1.39 -24.83 41.45
N ALA A 228 0.73 -25.90 41.01
CA ALA A 228 0.44 -26.13 39.61
C ALA A 228 -0.60 -25.10 39.12
N ILE A 229 -0.18 -24.20 38.22
CA ILE A 229 -0.98 -23.10 37.68
C ILE A 229 -1.03 -23.23 36.16
N ASP A 230 -2.24 -23.26 35.60
CA ASP A 230 -2.41 -23.24 34.15
C ASP A 230 -1.91 -21.90 33.57
N PRO A 231 -0.96 -21.90 32.62
CA PRO A 231 -0.29 -20.68 32.18
C PRO A 231 -1.17 -19.73 31.39
N ALA A 232 -2.27 -20.23 30.81
CA ALA A 232 -3.19 -19.43 30.00
C ALA A 232 -4.32 -18.86 30.86
N THR A 233 -4.87 -19.63 31.78
CA THR A 233 -6.08 -19.31 32.55
C THR A 233 -5.81 -18.97 34.01
N LEU A 234 -4.60 -19.27 34.51
CA LEU A 234 -4.23 -19.10 35.91
C LEU A 234 -5.05 -19.97 36.88
N ALA A 235 -5.79 -20.95 36.37
CA ALA A 235 -6.53 -21.90 37.19
C ALA A 235 -5.59 -22.86 37.91
N THR A 236 -6.02 -23.32 39.09
CA THR A 236 -5.33 -24.34 39.89
C THR A 236 -6.11 -25.66 39.88
N SER A 237 -5.71 -26.65 40.68
CA SER A 237 -6.46 -27.91 40.82
C SER A 237 -7.84 -27.74 41.46
N HIS A 238 -8.09 -26.65 42.19
CA HIS A 238 -9.40 -26.36 42.76
C HIS A 238 -10.21 -25.47 41.82
N ALA A 239 -11.44 -25.88 41.50
CA ALA A 239 -12.26 -25.27 40.44
C ALA A 239 -12.52 -23.76 40.63
N LYS A 240 -12.61 -23.28 41.87
CA LYS A 240 -12.85 -21.86 42.20
C LYS A 240 -11.57 -21.03 42.35
N VAL A 241 -10.39 -21.63 42.30
CA VAL A 241 -9.14 -20.99 42.76
C VAL A 241 -8.20 -20.74 41.59
N PHE A 242 -7.76 -19.49 41.51
CA PHE A 242 -6.81 -18.99 40.53
C PHE A 242 -5.58 -18.46 41.26
N ALA A 243 -4.39 -18.57 40.65
CA ALA A 243 -3.16 -18.11 41.29
C ALA A 243 -2.22 -17.46 40.26
N GLY A 244 -1.47 -16.44 40.67
CA GLY A 244 -0.57 -15.73 39.78
C GLY A 244 0.42 -14.82 40.49
N GLY A 245 0.96 -13.85 39.76
CA GLY A 245 1.98 -12.95 40.26
C GLY A 245 3.30 -13.70 40.45
N SER A 246 4.02 -13.38 41.51
CA SER A 246 5.33 -13.99 41.76
C SER A 246 5.25 -15.52 41.91
N LEU A 247 4.10 -16.10 42.29
CA LEU A 247 3.89 -17.55 42.39
C LEU A 247 4.18 -18.32 41.10
N ARG A 248 4.01 -17.70 39.92
CA ARG A 248 4.35 -18.34 38.62
C ARG A 248 5.83 -18.29 38.27
N ARG A 249 6.60 -17.56 39.06
CA ARG A 249 7.99 -17.17 38.77
C ARG A 249 8.84 -17.30 40.02
N CYS A 250 8.53 -18.27 40.88
CA CYS A 250 9.34 -18.54 42.06
C CYS A 250 10.77 -18.94 41.65
N GLY A 251 11.75 -18.35 42.32
CA GLY A 251 13.16 -18.50 41.97
C GLY A 251 13.67 -17.62 40.82
N ALA A 252 12.85 -16.75 40.22
CA ALA A 252 13.32 -15.80 39.22
C ALA A 252 14.39 -14.85 39.79
N ALA A 253 15.47 -14.62 39.02
CA ALA A 253 16.61 -13.80 39.44
C ALA A 253 16.28 -12.31 39.64
N LYS A 254 15.17 -11.81 39.08
CA LYS A 254 14.71 -10.42 39.21
C LYS A 254 13.19 -10.35 39.34
N PRO A 255 12.65 -9.39 40.12
CA PRO A 255 11.22 -9.09 40.11
C PRO A 255 10.74 -8.71 38.71
N ALA A 256 9.50 -9.06 38.38
CA ALA A 256 8.86 -8.70 37.11
C ALA A 256 7.51 -7.98 37.33
N PRO A 257 7.51 -6.74 37.84
CA PRO A 257 6.29 -6.05 38.28
C PRO A 257 5.23 -5.90 37.19
N ILE A 258 5.62 -5.69 35.93
CA ILE A 258 4.64 -5.57 34.84
C ILE A 258 3.97 -6.91 34.51
N SER A 259 4.69 -8.02 34.74
CA SER A 259 4.15 -9.37 34.58
C SER A 259 3.18 -9.71 35.71
N ASP A 260 3.42 -9.22 36.93
CA ASP A 260 2.47 -9.36 38.04
C ASP A 260 1.16 -8.62 37.75
N VAL A 261 1.22 -7.40 37.18
CA VAL A 261 0.01 -6.69 36.72
C VAL A 261 -0.70 -7.46 35.60
N CYS A 262 0.04 -8.05 34.67
CA CYS A 262 -0.54 -8.90 33.63
C CYS A 262 -1.29 -10.10 34.22
N ASP A 263 -0.66 -10.82 35.16
CA ASP A 263 -1.28 -11.97 35.83
C ASP A 263 -2.56 -11.58 36.56
N GLY A 264 -2.58 -10.44 37.26
CA GLY A 264 -3.79 -9.96 37.92
C GLY A 264 -4.94 -9.66 36.94
N ARG A 265 -4.62 -9.07 35.78
CA ARG A 265 -5.61 -8.84 34.72
C ARG A 265 -6.13 -10.16 34.12
N MET A 266 -5.22 -11.10 33.83
CA MET A 266 -5.57 -12.42 33.30
C MET A 266 -6.45 -13.19 34.29
N ALA A 267 -6.11 -13.16 35.57
CA ALA A 267 -6.87 -13.81 36.64
C ALA A 267 -8.28 -13.24 36.76
N ALA A 268 -8.43 -11.91 36.74
CA ALA A 268 -9.74 -11.28 36.76
C ALA A 268 -10.62 -11.70 35.56
N VAL A 269 -10.03 -11.84 34.36
CA VAL A 269 -10.74 -12.38 33.19
C VAL A 269 -11.17 -13.82 33.40
N SER A 270 -10.29 -14.68 33.94
CA SER A 270 -10.60 -16.08 34.24
C SER A 270 -11.71 -16.22 35.28
N MET A 271 -11.60 -15.50 36.39
CA MET A 271 -12.59 -15.51 37.47
C MET A 271 -13.95 -15.00 36.99
N ASP A 272 -13.97 -13.93 36.19
CA ASP A 272 -15.19 -13.40 35.58
C ASP A 272 -15.85 -14.43 34.64
N ARG A 273 -15.06 -15.11 33.80
CA ARG A 273 -15.56 -16.18 32.92
C ARG A 273 -16.08 -17.37 33.71
N PHE A 274 -15.35 -17.80 34.75
CA PHE A 274 -15.74 -18.88 35.63
C PHE A 274 -17.09 -18.61 36.29
N MET A 275 -17.25 -17.43 36.91
CA MET A 275 -18.49 -17.04 37.58
C MET A 275 -19.69 -16.89 36.61
N GLN A 276 -19.43 -16.69 35.33
CA GLN A 276 -20.44 -16.66 34.26
C GLN A 276 -20.71 -18.03 33.61
N GLY A 277 -19.96 -19.08 33.97
CA GLY A 277 -20.02 -20.38 33.30
C GLY A 277 -19.49 -20.38 31.87
N ALA A 278 -18.64 -19.41 31.52
CA ALA A 278 -18.05 -19.28 30.18
C ALA A 278 -16.72 -20.06 30.05
N SER A 279 -16.33 -20.37 28.80
CA SER A 279 -15.06 -21.04 28.52
C SER A 279 -13.86 -20.22 29.03
N LEU A 280 -13.02 -20.85 29.85
CA LEU A 280 -11.79 -20.22 30.33
C LEU A 280 -10.77 -20.02 29.21
N THR A 281 -10.69 -20.91 28.23
CA THR A 281 -9.60 -20.97 27.24
C THR A 281 -9.93 -20.30 25.89
N ALA A 282 -11.21 -20.08 25.57
CA ALA A 282 -11.61 -19.50 24.29
C ALA A 282 -11.09 -18.06 24.09
N ASN A 283 -10.63 -17.73 22.88
CA ASN A 283 -10.23 -16.39 22.45
C ASN A 283 -9.18 -15.69 23.34
N ARG A 284 -8.16 -16.41 23.81
CA ARG A 284 -7.00 -15.87 24.55
C ARG A 284 -5.81 -15.49 23.64
N VAL A 285 -6.07 -15.16 22.38
CA VAL A 285 -5.01 -14.78 21.43
C VAL A 285 -4.46 -13.42 21.82
N HIS A 286 -3.14 -13.30 21.88
CA HIS A 286 -2.43 -12.06 22.25
C HIS A 286 -2.74 -11.58 23.69
N GLU A 287 -3.09 -12.49 24.59
CA GLU A 287 -3.15 -12.19 26.02
C GLU A 287 -1.74 -12.27 26.62
N GLY A 288 -1.25 -11.17 27.18
CA GLY A 288 0.14 -11.06 27.62
C GLY A 288 1.13 -10.87 26.46
N PRO A 289 2.44 -10.95 26.70
CA PRO A 289 3.44 -10.56 25.71
C PRO A 289 3.51 -11.52 24.51
N TYR A 290 3.71 -10.97 23.32
CA TYR A 290 3.92 -11.74 22.08
C TYR A 290 4.88 -11.02 21.11
N THR A 291 5.35 -11.76 20.10
CA THR A 291 6.23 -11.21 19.07
C THR A 291 5.40 -10.50 18.00
N SER A 292 5.69 -9.21 17.80
CA SER A 292 5.10 -8.42 16.72
C SER A 292 5.53 -8.93 15.34
N LYS A 293 4.58 -8.93 14.39
CA LYS A 293 4.85 -9.17 12.96
C LYS A 293 5.16 -7.88 12.18
N LEU A 294 5.13 -6.71 12.84
CA LEU A 294 5.34 -5.42 12.20
C LEU A 294 6.76 -5.32 11.64
N TYR A 295 6.87 -5.11 10.33
CA TYR A 295 8.13 -4.75 9.68
C TYR A 295 8.36 -3.25 9.81
N THR A 296 9.62 -2.85 10.03
CA THR A 296 10.03 -1.43 10.02
C THR A 296 11.37 -1.34 9.34
N ASN A 297 11.44 -0.61 8.23
CA ASN A 297 12.66 -0.38 7.49
C ASN A 297 13.55 0.64 8.24
N ILE A 298 14.77 0.21 8.58
CA ILE A 298 15.76 1.02 9.30
C ILE A 298 16.87 1.57 8.37
N LYS A 299 16.80 1.30 7.07
CA LYS A 299 17.78 1.78 6.09
C LYS A 299 17.80 3.32 6.09
N GLY A 300 18.99 3.90 6.27
CA GLY A 300 19.19 5.36 6.29
C GLY A 300 18.90 6.03 7.63
N VAL A 301 18.50 5.29 8.67
CA VAL A 301 18.37 5.84 10.03
C VAL A 301 19.77 6.14 10.58
N LYS A 302 19.99 7.39 10.99
CA LYS A 302 21.27 7.82 11.57
C LYS A 302 21.37 7.42 13.05
N PRO A 303 22.53 6.88 13.51
CA PRO A 303 22.78 6.64 14.92
C PRO A 303 22.66 7.92 15.76
N GLN A 304 22.09 7.81 16.95
CA GLN A 304 21.92 8.87 17.93
C GLN A 304 22.10 8.28 19.34
N PRO A 305 23.03 8.82 20.15
CA PRO A 305 23.27 8.30 21.50
C PRO A 305 22.02 8.45 22.37
N ARG A 306 21.85 7.53 23.32
CA ARG A 306 20.80 7.64 24.32
C ARG A 306 21.00 8.89 25.17
N VAL A 307 19.90 9.59 25.44
CA VAL A 307 19.93 10.76 26.32
C VAL A 307 20.28 10.30 27.74
N ALA A 308 21.32 10.85 28.33
CA ALA A 308 21.66 10.58 29.72
C ALA A 308 20.84 11.51 30.63
N ALA A 309 20.18 10.94 31.65
CA ALA A 309 19.51 11.74 32.66
C ALA A 309 20.55 12.53 33.47
N ARG A 310 20.34 13.84 33.66
CA ARG A 310 21.27 14.70 34.42
C ARG A 310 21.40 14.33 35.91
N ALA A 311 20.42 13.62 36.47
CA ALA A 311 20.45 13.14 37.86
C ALA A 311 20.22 11.62 37.90
N SER A 312 21.01 10.91 38.70
CA SER A 312 20.92 9.45 38.88
C SER A 312 19.58 8.98 39.48
N ALA A 313 18.87 9.84 40.23
CA ALA A 313 17.59 9.53 40.87
C ALA A 313 16.36 10.28 40.29
N GLY A 314 16.58 11.38 39.54
CA GLY A 314 15.53 12.31 39.14
C GLY A 314 14.71 11.93 37.91
N GLY A 315 15.19 10.97 37.09
CA GLY A 315 14.58 10.73 35.77
C GLY A 315 14.88 11.87 34.79
N TYR A 316 14.14 11.93 33.68
CA TYR A 316 14.28 13.00 32.68
C TYR A 316 13.48 14.24 33.07
N ASN A 317 13.99 15.43 32.73
CA ASN A 317 13.14 16.62 32.60
C ASN A 317 12.36 16.62 31.26
N LYS A 318 11.53 17.64 31.01
CA LYS A 318 10.73 17.73 29.78
C LYS A 318 11.60 17.77 28.53
N GLU A 319 12.69 18.52 28.57
CA GLU A 319 13.59 18.71 27.44
C GLU A 319 14.31 17.42 27.08
N GLU A 320 14.85 16.71 28.07
CA GLU A 320 15.48 15.40 27.93
C GLU A 320 14.48 14.34 27.45
N ALA A 321 13.26 14.35 27.99
CA ALA A 321 12.21 13.45 27.54
C ALA A 321 11.81 13.72 26.08
N ALA A 322 11.72 14.98 25.66
CA ALA A 322 11.45 15.35 24.28
C ALA A 322 12.60 14.92 23.34
N GLN A 323 13.86 15.05 23.78
CA GLN A 323 15.03 14.59 23.04
C GLN A 323 15.04 13.07 22.88
N GLU A 324 14.80 12.32 23.97
CA GLU A 324 14.76 10.85 23.93
C GLU A 324 13.55 10.35 23.12
N ALA A 325 12.38 10.98 23.28
CA ALA A 325 11.22 10.73 22.43
C ALA A 325 11.56 11.00 20.95
N GLY A 326 12.37 12.04 20.69
CA GLY A 326 12.99 12.40 19.41
C GLY A 326 13.81 11.28 18.75
N ARG A 327 14.32 10.30 19.48
CA ARG A 327 15.05 9.14 18.93
C ARG A 327 14.12 8.02 18.42
N CYS A 328 12.85 8.02 18.83
CA CYS A 328 11.88 6.97 18.49
C CYS A 328 11.64 6.87 16.98
N LEU A 329 11.67 5.65 16.44
CA LEU A 329 11.46 5.41 15.00
C LEU A 329 9.99 5.53 14.57
N SER A 330 9.05 5.64 15.51
CA SER A 330 7.62 5.55 15.24
C SER A 330 7.28 4.35 14.36
N CYS A 331 7.77 3.16 14.76
CA CYS A 331 7.76 1.94 13.95
C CYS A 331 6.43 1.73 13.21
N GLU A 332 6.53 1.56 11.89
CA GLU A 332 5.43 1.35 10.95
C GLU A 332 5.93 0.65 9.67
N CYS A 333 5.02 0.03 8.93
CA CYS A 333 5.25 -0.61 7.65
C CYS A 333 4.55 0.16 6.52
N MET A 334 5.26 1.12 5.93
CA MET A 334 4.75 1.98 4.85
C MET A 334 5.53 1.84 3.52
N GLU A 335 6.26 0.73 3.32
CA GLU A 335 7.17 0.57 2.17
C GLU A 335 6.48 0.72 0.81
N CYS A 336 5.29 0.13 0.65
CA CYS A 336 4.48 0.31 -0.57
C CYS A 336 4.04 1.76 -0.78
N VAL A 337 3.69 2.49 0.28
CA VAL A 337 3.28 3.90 0.21
C VAL A 337 4.46 4.83 -0.05
N LYS A 338 5.65 4.50 0.48
CA LYS A 338 6.90 5.21 0.18
C LYS A 338 7.28 5.05 -1.29
N ALA A 339 7.15 3.84 -1.84
CA ALA A 339 7.46 3.54 -3.23
C ALA A 339 6.45 4.15 -4.22
N CYS A 340 5.15 4.14 -3.90
CA CYS A 340 4.07 4.46 -4.85
C CYS A 340 3.41 5.82 -4.58
N GLU A 341 3.52 6.76 -5.53
CA GLU A 341 2.91 8.10 -5.41
C GLU A 341 1.37 8.05 -5.40
N TYR A 342 0.77 7.08 -6.10
CA TYR A 342 -0.68 6.86 -6.04
C TYR A 342 -1.16 6.55 -4.61
N LEU A 343 -0.49 5.64 -3.90
CA LEU A 343 -0.86 5.31 -2.52
C LEU A 343 -0.65 6.51 -1.58
N ARG A 344 0.45 7.25 -1.79
CA ARG A 344 0.74 8.47 -1.01
C ARG A 344 -0.33 9.55 -1.21
N HIS A 345 -0.79 9.75 -2.44
CA HIS A 345 -1.81 10.74 -2.78
C HIS A 345 -3.10 10.57 -1.97
N TYR A 346 -3.53 9.33 -1.75
CA TYR A 346 -4.77 9.02 -1.03
C TYR A 346 -4.59 8.94 0.50
N GLY A 347 -3.38 9.16 1.04
CA GLY A 347 -3.14 9.39 2.48
C GLY A 347 -3.36 8.22 3.46
N GLY A 348 -3.52 7.00 2.97
CA GLY A 348 -3.83 5.79 3.73
C GLY A 348 -2.86 4.65 3.39
N TYR A 349 -3.30 3.40 3.60
CA TYR A 349 -2.48 2.21 3.38
C TYR A 349 -3.29 1.05 2.76
N PRO A 350 -2.64 0.04 2.16
CA PRO A 350 -3.36 -0.98 1.39
C PRO A 350 -4.50 -1.71 2.11
N LYS A 351 -4.39 -2.01 3.41
CA LYS A 351 -5.49 -2.65 4.17
C LYS A 351 -6.73 -1.76 4.22
N SER A 352 -6.56 -0.46 4.52
CA SER A 352 -7.69 0.47 4.54
C SER A 352 -8.30 0.62 3.15
N TYR A 353 -7.49 0.60 2.09
CA TYR A 353 -7.98 0.66 0.72
C TYR A 353 -8.69 -0.61 0.28
N ALA A 354 -8.22 -1.79 0.65
CA ALA A 354 -8.93 -3.04 0.38
C ALA A 354 -10.37 -2.99 0.95
N ARG A 355 -10.53 -2.48 2.18
CA ARG A 355 -11.85 -2.23 2.79
C ARG A 355 -12.66 -1.20 2.00
N SER A 356 -12.07 -0.06 1.65
CA SER A 356 -12.75 0.98 0.86
C SER A 356 -13.22 0.46 -0.50
N VAL A 357 -12.39 -0.34 -1.18
CA VAL A 357 -12.71 -0.97 -2.47
C VAL A 357 -13.88 -1.94 -2.30
N TYR A 358 -13.79 -2.85 -1.34
CA TYR A 358 -14.86 -3.80 -1.04
C TYR A 358 -16.19 -3.09 -0.75
N ASN A 359 -16.19 -2.13 0.19
CA ASN A 359 -17.38 -1.37 0.54
C ASN A 359 -17.97 -0.66 -0.68
N ASN A 360 -17.13 -0.07 -1.54
CA ASN A 360 -17.58 0.59 -2.77
C ASN A 360 -18.27 -0.38 -3.76
N LEU A 361 -17.84 -1.63 -3.80
CA LEU A 361 -18.37 -2.67 -4.69
C LEU A 361 -19.66 -3.31 -4.15
N SER A 362 -19.88 -3.23 -2.82
CA SER A 362 -21.10 -3.68 -2.15
C SER A 362 -22.24 -2.65 -2.22
N ILE A 363 -21.96 -1.38 -2.56
CA ILE A 363 -23.00 -0.35 -2.72
C ILE A 363 -23.90 -0.72 -3.91
N VAL A 364 -25.19 -0.90 -3.63
CA VAL A 364 -26.22 -1.15 -4.65
C VAL A 364 -26.77 0.18 -5.20
N MET A 365 -27.10 1.11 -4.31
CA MET A 365 -27.58 2.47 -4.59
C MET A 365 -26.79 3.46 -3.75
N GLY A 366 -26.31 4.55 -4.36
CA GLY A 366 -25.55 5.60 -3.68
C GLY A 366 -24.31 6.06 -4.42
N ILE A 367 -23.55 6.95 -3.79
CA ILE A 367 -22.34 7.54 -4.37
C ILE A 367 -21.16 6.59 -4.15
N HIS A 368 -20.56 6.13 -5.25
CA HIS A 368 -19.35 5.31 -5.24
C HIS A 368 -18.10 6.19 -5.07
N GLN A 369 -17.72 6.47 -3.82
CA GLN A 369 -16.63 7.40 -3.49
C GLN A 369 -15.23 6.87 -3.85
N ALA A 370 -15.04 5.54 -3.99
CA ALA A 370 -13.73 4.95 -4.27
C ALA A 370 -13.42 4.79 -5.77
N ASN A 371 -14.37 5.08 -6.68
CA ASN A 371 -14.20 4.85 -8.12
C ASN A 371 -12.96 5.54 -8.70
N LYS A 372 -12.74 6.82 -8.37
CA LYS A 372 -11.55 7.55 -8.85
C LYS A 372 -10.26 6.91 -8.34
N MET A 373 -10.23 6.47 -7.09
CA MET A 373 -9.08 5.79 -6.49
C MET A 373 -8.79 4.44 -7.16
N ILE A 374 -9.81 3.62 -7.40
CA ILE A 374 -9.67 2.33 -8.09
C ILE A 374 -9.11 2.52 -9.50
N ASN A 375 -9.65 3.47 -10.25
CA ASN A 375 -9.26 3.72 -11.65
C ASN A 375 -7.91 4.45 -11.77
N THR A 376 -7.40 5.06 -10.70
CA THR A 376 -6.08 5.74 -10.71
C THR A 376 -4.91 4.74 -10.70
N CYS A 377 -5.06 3.53 -10.14
CA CYS A 377 -3.93 2.59 -10.03
C CYS A 377 -3.29 2.24 -11.38
N ALA A 378 -1.95 2.24 -11.47
CA ALA A 378 -1.24 1.92 -12.72
C ALA A 378 -1.09 0.41 -13.02
N LEU A 379 -1.56 -0.46 -12.11
CA LEU A 379 -1.45 -1.92 -12.24
C LEU A 379 0.01 -2.41 -12.45
N CYS A 380 0.98 -1.74 -11.83
CA CYS A 380 2.40 -1.94 -12.11
C CYS A 380 3.11 -2.98 -11.22
N GLY A 381 2.41 -3.56 -10.23
CA GLY A 381 2.94 -4.56 -9.29
C GLY A 381 3.99 -4.05 -8.28
N GLN A 382 4.35 -2.75 -8.30
CA GLN A 382 5.41 -2.24 -7.42
C GLN A 382 5.08 -2.42 -5.93
N CYS A 383 3.82 -2.23 -5.55
CA CYS A 383 3.35 -2.42 -4.18
C CYS A 383 3.55 -3.85 -3.69
N GLU A 384 3.33 -4.86 -4.54
CA GLU A 384 3.57 -6.26 -4.19
C GLU A 384 5.06 -6.52 -3.99
N ASN A 385 5.89 -6.03 -4.92
CA ASN A 385 7.33 -6.30 -4.90
C ASN A 385 7.99 -5.79 -3.63
N VAL A 386 7.66 -4.56 -3.20
CA VAL A 386 8.24 -3.93 -2.00
C VAL A 386 7.52 -4.29 -0.70
N CYS A 387 6.35 -4.93 -0.77
CA CYS A 387 5.57 -5.27 0.42
C CYS A 387 6.13 -6.54 1.08
N PRO A 388 6.50 -6.51 2.38
CA PRO A 388 6.93 -7.71 3.10
C PRO A 388 5.87 -8.83 3.11
N GLY A 389 4.59 -8.47 3.08
CA GLY A 389 3.47 -9.41 3.03
C GLY A 389 2.93 -9.71 1.64
N LYS A 390 3.59 -9.24 0.56
CA LYS A 390 3.19 -9.49 -0.84
C LYS A 390 1.73 -9.12 -1.15
N LEU A 391 1.29 -7.97 -0.63
CA LEU A 391 -0.01 -7.39 -0.96
C LEU A 391 0.08 -6.62 -2.28
N ASP A 392 -0.68 -7.04 -3.28
CA ASP A 392 -0.79 -6.34 -4.54
C ASP A 392 -2.05 -5.46 -4.61
N MET A 393 -1.86 -4.14 -4.59
CA MET A 393 -2.95 -3.20 -4.86
C MET A 393 -3.31 -3.13 -6.35
N GLY A 394 -2.42 -3.56 -7.25
CA GLY A 394 -2.69 -3.73 -8.67
C GLY A 394 -3.82 -4.72 -8.89
N GLU A 395 -3.64 -5.96 -8.45
CA GLU A 395 -4.66 -7.02 -8.46
C GLU A 395 -6.01 -6.56 -7.88
N ILE A 396 -6.00 -5.99 -6.66
CA ILE A 396 -7.22 -5.51 -5.99
C ILE A 396 -7.96 -4.47 -6.84
N CYS A 397 -7.24 -3.50 -7.42
CA CYS A 397 -7.85 -2.48 -8.26
C CYS A 397 -8.33 -3.04 -9.60
N HIS A 398 -7.59 -3.97 -10.19
CA HIS A 398 -7.93 -4.59 -11.47
C HIS A 398 -9.22 -5.41 -11.37
N GLU A 399 -9.34 -6.27 -10.36
CA GLU A 399 -10.57 -7.02 -10.10
C GLU A 399 -11.75 -6.10 -9.82
N ALA A 400 -11.53 -5.03 -9.03
CA ALA A 400 -12.57 -4.05 -8.79
C ALA A 400 -13.06 -3.41 -10.10
N ARG A 401 -12.16 -3.12 -11.06
CA ARG A 401 -12.54 -2.63 -12.40
C ARG A 401 -13.37 -3.65 -13.16
N GLN A 402 -12.96 -4.91 -13.20
CA GLN A 402 -13.72 -5.98 -13.85
C GLN A 402 -15.14 -6.09 -13.27
N MET A 403 -15.26 -6.09 -11.93
CA MET A 403 -16.57 -6.15 -11.28
C MET A 403 -17.42 -4.90 -11.55
N MET A 404 -16.82 -3.71 -11.57
CA MET A 404 -17.52 -2.47 -11.93
C MET A 404 -18.04 -2.51 -13.38
N VAL A 405 -17.26 -3.02 -14.34
CA VAL A 405 -17.72 -3.20 -15.73
C VAL A 405 -18.86 -4.20 -15.77
N LYS A 406 -18.69 -5.39 -15.18
CA LYS A 406 -19.70 -6.47 -15.17
C LYS A 406 -21.04 -6.05 -14.56
N LYS A 407 -21.00 -5.20 -13.51
CA LYS A 407 -22.21 -4.67 -12.85
C LYS A 407 -22.79 -3.42 -13.53
N GLY A 408 -22.18 -2.92 -14.60
CA GLY A 408 -22.59 -1.66 -15.25
C GLY A 408 -22.38 -0.42 -14.38
N LYS A 409 -21.41 -0.46 -13.45
CA LYS A 409 -21.09 0.61 -12.48
C LYS A 409 -19.78 1.35 -12.78
N MET A 410 -19.02 0.92 -13.79
CA MET A 410 -17.81 1.62 -14.23
C MET A 410 -18.17 3.05 -14.67
N PRO A 411 -17.53 4.10 -14.14
CA PRO A 411 -17.75 5.45 -14.62
C PRO A 411 -17.49 5.55 -16.13
N PRO A 412 -18.43 6.06 -16.93
CA PRO A 412 -18.28 6.11 -18.39
C PRO A 412 -17.05 6.86 -18.87
N SER A 413 -16.53 7.82 -18.11
CA SER A 413 -15.36 8.61 -18.50
C SER A 413 -14.01 8.01 -18.13
N ALA A 414 -13.94 7.02 -17.23
CA ALA A 414 -12.66 6.62 -16.61
C ALA A 414 -11.62 6.13 -17.63
N HIS A 415 -12.05 5.38 -18.66
CA HIS A 415 -11.16 4.72 -19.62
C HIS A 415 -11.60 4.89 -21.08
N ASP A 416 -12.68 5.63 -21.34
CA ASP A 416 -13.36 5.70 -22.65
C ASP A 416 -12.45 6.17 -23.79
N PHE A 417 -11.66 7.22 -23.56
CA PHE A 417 -10.72 7.72 -24.56
C PHE A 417 -9.69 6.66 -24.97
N ALA A 418 -9.10 5.96 -23.99
CA ALA A 418 -8.12 4.91 -24.26
C ALA A 418 -8.71 3.70 -25.00
N LEU A 419 -9.99 3.38 -24.74
CA LEU A 419 -10.70 2.32 -25.44
C LEU A 419 -11.01 2.72 -26.89
N ARG A 420 -11.39 3.97 -27.15
CA ARG A 420 -11.58 4.50 -28.51
C ARG A 420 -10.28 4.55 -29.30
N ASP A 421 -9.17 4.95 -28.67
CA ASP A 421 -7.86 4.92 -29.32
C ASP A 421 -7.38 3.50 -29.64
N MET A 422 -7.71 2.55 -28.78
CA MET A 422 -7.48 1.13 -29.04
C MET A 422 -8.31 0.64 -30.22
N ASP A 423 -9.59 1.01 -30.29
CA ASP A 423 -10.48 0.65 -31.38
C ASP A 423 -9.97 1.20 -32.73
N PHE A 424 -9.58 2.48 -32.77
CA PHE A 424 -8.90 3.07 -33.93
C PHE A 424 -7.67 2.25 -34.36
N SER A 425 -6.82 1.87 -33.39
CA SER A 425 -5.61 1.08 -33.66
C SER A 425 -5.89 -0.29 -34.26
N ASN A 426 -7.06 -0.87 -33.97
CA ASN A 426 -7.45 -2.19 -34.47
C ASN A 426 -8.37 -2.10 -35.69
N SER A 427 -8.77 -0.90 -36.08
CA SER A 427 -9.59 -0.64 -37.26
C SER A 427 -8.78 -0.75 -38.56
N HIS A 428 -9.47 -0.68 -39.69
CA HIS A 428 -8.85 -0.62 -41.01
C HIS A 428 -7.94 0.61 -41.22
N HIS A 429 -7.98 1.64 -40.38
CA HIS A 429 -7.11 2.81 -40.49
C HIS A 429 -5.65 2.51 -40.13
N PHE A 430 -5.39 1.58 -39.22
CA PHE A 430 -4.02 1.21 -38.80
C PHE A 430 -3.75 -0.29 -38.89
N GLY A 431 -4.76 -1.13 -38.68
CA GLY A 431 -4.64 -2.58 -38.74
C GLY A 431 -4.08 -3.07 -40.08
N LEU A 432 -3.05 -3.90 -40.03
CA LEU A 432 -2.38 -4.46 -41.21
C LEU A 432 -1.75 -5.80 -40.86
N ASN A 433 -1.92 -6.81 -41.71
CA ASN A 433 -1.19 -8.08 -41.64
C ASN A 433 -0.70 -8.43 -43.04
N ARG A 434 0.61 -8.60 -43.21
CA ARG A 434 1.22 -8.91 -44.51
C ARG A 434 2.47 -9.77 -44.35
N HIS A 435 2.70 -10.66 -45.30
CA HIS A 435 4.01 -11.31 -45.48
C HIS A 435 5.01 -10.33 -46.09
N GLN A 436 6.30 -10.59 -45.86
CA GLN A 436 7.36 -9.94 -46.63
C GLN A 436 7.15 -10.17 -48.14
N PRO A 437 7.33 -9.16 -49.00
CA PRO A 437 7.27 -9.34 -50.45
C PRO A 437 8.14 -10.52 -50.92
N GLY A 438 7.58 -11.36 -51.79
CA GLY A 438 8.22 -12.59 -52.29
C GLY A 438 8.01 -13.83 -51.41
N PHE A 439 7.34 -13.71 -50.26
CA PHE A 439 7.03 -14.84 -49.38
C PHE A 439 5.51 -15.06 -49.27
N THR A 440 5.12 -16.33 -49.17
CA THR A 440 3.72 -16.77 -48.92
C THR A 440 3.52 -17.33 -47.51
N LYS A 441 4.60 -17.35 -46.71
CA LYS A 441 4.63 -17.72 -45.30
C LYS A 441 5.67 -16.85 -44.60
N SER A 442 5.52 -16.65 -43.30
CA SER A 442 6.51 -15.94 -42.50
C SER A 442 7.10 -16.89 -41.45
N GLU A 443 8.42 -16.84 -41.27
CA GLU A 443 9.10 -17.54 -40.17
C GLU A 443 8.92 -16.76 -38.86
N VAL A 444 9.03 -15.43 -38.97
CA VAL A 444 8.81 -14.49 -37.88
C VAL A 444 7.84 -13.41 -38.29
N VAL A 445 7.15 -12.80 -37.33
CA VAL A 445 6.31 -11.62 -37.56
C VAL A 445 6.70 -10.50 -36.62
N PHE A 446 6.93 -9.32 -37.17
CA PHE A 446 7.22 -8.13 -36.38
C PHE A 446 5.92 -7.44 -35.97
N PHE A 447 5.74 -7.28 -34.65
CA PHE A 447 4.65 -6.52 -34.03
C PHE A 447 5.26 -5.30 -33.30
N PRO A 448 5.39 -4.14 -33.99
CA PRO A 448 6.07 -2.95 -33.44
C PRO A 448 5.35 -2.31 -32.25
N SER A 449 4.05 -2.58 -32.08
CA SER A 449 3.07 -1.88 -31.21
C SER A 449 2.46 -0.61 -31.77
N CYS A 450 1.19 -0.37 -31.40
CA CYS A 450 0.47 0.85 -31.71
C CYS A 450 1.12 2.12 -31.12
N GLN A 451 1.77 2.02 -29.96
CA GLN A 451 2.34 3.19 -29.29
C GLN A 451 3.69 3.61 -29.89
N LEU A 452 4.51 2.67 -30.36
CA LEU A 452 5.72 3.01 -31.11
C LEU A 452 5.35 3.63 -32.47
N ALA A 453 4.37 3.07 -33.17
CA ALA A 453 3.85 3.64 -34.42
C ALA A 453 3.24 5.05 -34.23
N ALA A 454 2.66 5.32 -33.06
CA ALA A 454 2.12 6.62 -32.72
C ALA A 454 3.18 7.66 -32.35
N SER A 455 4.21 7.27 -31.60
CA SER A 455 5.24 8.17 -31.06
C SER A 455 6.40 8.39 -32.04
N SER A 456 6.90 7.31 -32.67
CA SER A 456 8.08 7.32 -33.53
C SER A 456 7.89 6.38 -34.72
N PRO A 457 6.96 6.70 -35.66
CA PRO A 457 6.64 5.84 -36.80
C PRO A 457 7.85 5.48 -37.67
N GLN A 458 8.84 6.36 -37.76
CA GLN A 458 10.05 6.15 -38.56
C GLN A 458 10.88 4.93 -38.09
N HIS A 459 10.90 4.65 -36.79
CA HIS A 459 11.62 3.50 -36.24
C HIS A 459 10.97 2.17 -36.63
N VAL A 460 9.65 2.15 -36.87
CA VAL A 460 8.94 0.94 -37.27
C VAL A 460 9.46 0.42 -38.60
N LYS A 461 9.58 1.30 -39.60
CA LYS A 461 10.10 0.93 -40.92
C LYS A 461 11.57 0.52 -40.84
N LYS A 462 12.42 1.33 -40.19
CA LYS A 462 13.86 1.04 -40.05
C LYS A 462 14.10 -0.33 -39.39
N VAL A 463 13.35 -0.67 -38.35
CA VAL A 463 13.42 -1.99 -37.71
C VAL A 463 12.92 -3.10 -38.64
N TYR A 464 11.79 -2.92 -39.32
CA TYR A 464 11.24 -3.93 -40.22
C TYR A 464 12.22 -4.26 -41.36
N ASP A 465 12.78 -3.23 -42.01
CA ASP A 465 13.77 -3.41 -43.07
C ASP A 465 15.02 -4.14 -42.56
N PHE A 466 15.50 -3.80 -41.36
CA PHE A 466 16.64 -4.47 -40.74
C PHE A 466 16.36 -5.95 -40.44
N LEU A 467 15.16 -6.27 -39.92
CA LEU A 467 14.75 -7.65 -39.68
C LEU A 467 14.67 -8.44 -40.98
N CYS A 468 14.03 -7.89 -42.02
CA CYS A 468 13.95 -8.49 -43.35
C CYS A 468 15.32 -8.78 -43.97
N ALA A 469 16.31 -7.93 -43.70
CA ALA A 469 17.68 -8.09 -44.20
C ALA A 469 18.52 -9.12 -43.42
N LYS A 470 18.11 -9.50 -42.20
CA LYS A 470 18.89 -10.32 -41.28
C LYS A 470 18.28 -11.67 -40.95
N ILE A 471 16.99 -11.86 -41.22
CA ILE A 471 16.26 -13.09 -40.88
C ILE A 471 15.80 -13.76 -42.17
N ASP A 472 16.28 -14.98 -42.39
CA ASP A 472 15.83 -15.84 -43.47
C ASP A 472 14.43 -16.41 -43.20
N GLY A 473 13.72 -16.85 -44.25
CA GLY A 473 12.41 -17.50 -44.12
C GLY A 473 11.21 -16.55 -44.10
N GLY A 474 11.45 -15.24 -44.24
CA GLY A 474 10.41 -14.22 -44.42
C GLY A 474 9.94 -13.59 -43.12
N VAL A 475 9.89 -12.27 -43.08
CA VAL A 475 9.46 -11.46 -41.92
C VAL A 475 8.10 -10.82 -42.20
N GLY A 476 7.04 -11.36 -41.58
CA GLY A 476 5.72 -10.75 -41.63
C GLY A 476 5.66 -9.44 -40.85
N LEU A 477 4.68 -8.58 -41.14
CA LEU A 477 4.37 -7.38 -40.38
C LEU A 477 2.92 -7.42 -39.90
N MET A 478 2.72 -7.16 -38.60
CA MET A 478 1.39 -7.00 -37.99
C MET A 478 1.30 -5.64 -37.28
N LEU A 479 0.38 -4.79 -37.71
CA LEU A 479 0.04 -3.52 -37.07
C LEU A 479 -1.28 -3.63 -36.33
N GLY A 480 -1.30 -3.17 -35.08
CA GLY A 480 -2.48 -3.17 -34.22
C GLY A 480 -2.15 -2.86 -32.77
N CYS A 481 -3.17 -2.86 -31.92
CA CYS A 481 -3.03 -2.79 -30.46
C CYS A 481 -3.23 -4.17 -29.83
N CYS A 482 -2.35 -4.55 -28.90
CA CYS A 482 -2.39 -5.84 -28.19
C CYS A 482 -3.52 -5.99 -27.16
N GLY A 483 -4.51 -5.08 -27.12
CA GLY A 483 -5.64 -5.15 -26.19
C GLY A 483 -5.36 -4.69 -24.75
N ALA A 484 -4.15 -4.22 -24.43
CA ALA A 484 -3.79 -3.79 -23.07
C ALA A 484 -4.76 -2.76 -22.45
N PRO A 485 -5.25 -1.74 -23.18
CA PRO A 485 -6.26 -0.80 -22.64
C PRO A 485 -7.56 -1.48 -22.19
N ALA A 486 -8.08 -2.44 -22.96
CA ALA A 486 -9.27 -3.20 -22.57
C ALA A 486 -9.03 -4.01 -21.29
N ASN A 487 -7.90 -4.71 -21.21
CA ASN A 487 -7.53 -5.45 -20.01
C ASN A 487 -7.44 -4.52 -18.79
N TRP A 488 -6.67 -3.43 -18.88
CA TRP A 488 -6.48 -2.48 -17.78
C TRP A 488 -7.78 -1.78 -17.36
N ALA A 489 -8.72 -1.60 -18.28
CA ALA A 489 -10.03 -1.02 -18.01
C ALA A 489 -11.01 -2.02 -17.35
N GLY A 490 -10.66 -3.30 -17.23
CA GLY A 490 -11.55 -4.37 -16.76
C GLY A 490 -12.57 -4.82 -17.80
N GLN A 491 -12.37 -4.48 -19.08
CA GLN A 491 -13.25 -4.86 -20.21
C GLN A 491 -12.86 -6.26 -20.72
N GLU A 492 -13.17 -7.29 -19.95
CA GLU A 492 -12.71 -8.66 -20.21
C GLU A 492 -13.16 -9.21 -21.56
N ASP A 493 -14.42 -8.98 -21.94
CA ASP A 493 -14.98 -9.51 -23.19
C ASP A 493 -14.31 -8.85 -24.40
N LEU A 494 -14.15 -7.53 -24.37
CA LEU A 494 -13.46 -6.77 -25.41
C LEU A 494 -11.98 -7.16 -25.52
N PHE A 495 -11.32 -7.44 -24.37
CA PHE A 495 -9.95 -7.91 -24.35
C PHE A 495 -9.81 -9.28 -25.02
N LYS A 496 -10.68 -10.23 -24.67
CA LYS A 496 -10.72 -11.56 -25.29
C LYS A 496 -11.01 -11.49 -26.79
N GLU A 497 -11.99 -10.69 -27.20
CA GLU A 497 -12.30 -10.47 -28.61
C GLU A 497 -11.08 -9.92 -29.39
N THR A 498 -10.38 -8.95 -28.80
CA THR A 498 -9.18 -8.36 -29.39
C THR A 498 -8.07 -9.40 -29.55
N LEU A 499 -7.80 -10.23 -28.54
CA LEU A 499 -6.80 -11.28 -28.63
C LEU A 499 -7.16 -12.33 -29.69
N SER A 500 -8.42 -12.77 -29.74
CA SER A 500 -8.90 -13.71 -30.76
C SER A 500 -8.67 -13.20 -32.18
N LYS A 501 -8.91 -11.90 -32.44
CA LYS A 501 -8.62 -11.28 -33.75
C LYS A 501 -7.13 -11.27 -34.06
N ILE A 502 -6.29 -10.96 -33.07
CA ILE A 502 -4.82 -10.98 -33.24
C ILE A 502 -4.33 -12.40 -33.55
N GLU A 503 -4.82 -13.40 -32.83
CA GLU A 503 -4.45 -14.80 -33.09
C GLU A 503 -4.93 -15.29 -34.45
N ALA A 504 -6.13 -14.88 -34.91
CA ALA A 504 -6.61 -15.19 -36.25
C ALA A 504 -5.66 -14.62 -37.32
N ASN A 505 -5.33 -13.34 -37.21
CA ASN A 505 -4.38 -12.67 -38.10
C ASN A 505 -2.98 -13.31 -38.06
N TRP A 506 -2.55 -13.75 -36.88
CA TRP A 506 -1.28 -14.46 -36.72
C TRP A 506 -1.29 -15.84 -37.38
N ARG A 507 -2.40 -16.59 -37.28
CA ARG A 507 -2.59 -17.88 -37.97
C ARG A 507 -2.61 -17.71 -39.48
N GLU A 508 -3.20 -16.62 -39.99
CA GLU A 508 -3.17 -16.27 -41.43
C GLU A 508 -1.73 -16.10 -41.96
N LEU A 509 -0.80 -15.64 -41.11
CA LEU A 509 0.61 -15.51 -41.47
C LEU A 509 1.41 -16.82 -41.35
N GLY A 510 0.75 -17.95 -41.03
CA GLY A 510 1.38 -19.26 -40.88
C GLY A 510 1.87 -19.55 -39.46
N SER A 511 1.31 -18.88 -38.43
CA SER A 511 1.70 -19.03 -37.02
C SER A 511 3.20 -18.76 -36.72
N PRO A 512 3.82 -17.69 -37.26
CA PRO A 512 5.23 -17.37 -37.08
C PRO A 512 5.63 -17.07 -35.63
N LYS A 513 6.93 -17.03 -35.33
CA LYS A 513 7.40 -16.45 -34.05
C LYS A 513 7.16 -14.94 -34.02
N VAL A 514 6.53 -14.43 -32.95
CA VAL A 514 6.21 -13.00 -32.81
C VAL A 514 7.38 -12.25 -32.18
N ILE A 515 7.85 -11.19 -32.85
CA ILE A 515 8.87 -10.26 -32.35
C ILE A 515 8.19 -8.95 -31.96
N THR A 516 8.30 -8.56 -30.69
CA THR A 516 7.66 -7.35 -30.17
C THR A 516 8.68 -6.26 -29.81
N ALA A 517 8.45 -5.01 -30.23
CA ALA A 517 9.27 -3.87 -29.79
C ALA A 517 8.78 -3.27 -28.46
N CYS A 518 7.51 -3.46 -28.11
CA CYS A 518 6.90 -2.92 -26.90
C CYS A 518 6.89 -3.95 -25.75
N PRO A 519 7.45 -3.60 -24.58
CA PRO A 519 7.39 -4.42 -23.37
C PRO A 519 5.98 -4.85 -22.96
N THR A 520 4.99 -3.98 -23.16
CA THR A 520 3.59 -4.28 -22.85
C THR A 520 3.01 -5.32 -23.81
N CYS A 521 3.29 -5.21 -25.11
CA CYS A 521 2.83 -6.21 -26.09
C CYS A 521 3.47 -7.58 -25.81
N PHE A 522 4.76 -7.60 -25.48
CA PHE A 522 5.45 -8.82 -25.03
C PHE A 522 4.73 -9.46 -23.84
N ALA A 523 4.47 -8.70 -22.78
CA ALA A 523 3.79 -9.22 -21.60
C ALA A 523 2.35 -9.69 -21.89
N MET A 524 1.58 -8.93 -22.70
CA MET A 524 0.22 -9.33 -23.06
C MET A 524 0.19 -10.65 -23.81
N PHE A 525 1.03 -10.83 -24.83
CA PHE A 525 1.04 -12.07 -25.60
C PHE A 525 1.62 -13.24 -24.81
N LYS A 526 2.75 -13.04 -24.09
CA LYS A 526 3.39 -14.08 -23.28
C LYS A 526 2.47 -14.67 -22.21
N HIS A 527 1.59 -13.86 -21.62
CA HIS A 527 0.74 -14.29 -20.51
C HIS A 527 -0.68 -14.69 -20.91
N ASN A 528 -1.16 -14.29 -22.09
CA ASN A 528 -2.57 -14.44 -22.47
C ASN A 528 -2.79 -15.16 -23.80
N THR A 529 -1.73 -15.63 -24.47
CA THR A 529 -1.83 -16.31 -25.78
C THR A 529 -0.83 -17.46 -25.85
N GLU A 530 -1.03 -18.37 -26.80
CA GLU A 530 -0.08 -19.47 -27.07
C GLU A 530 1.01 -19.09 -28.07
N MET A 531 1.01 -17.84 -28.56
CA MET A 531 1.97 -17.38 -29.57
C MET A 531 3.40 -17.45 -29.02
N PRO A 532 4.36 -18.03 -29.76
CA PRO A 532 5.76 -18.00 -29.36
C PRO A 532 6.30 -16.58 -29.54
N VAL A 533 6.54 -15.86 -28.43
CA VAL A 533 6.91 -14.44 -28.44
C VAL A 533 8.32 -14.21 -27.94
N GLU A 534 9.05 -13.31 -28.61
CA GLU A 534 10.36 -12.81 -28.22
C GLU A 534 10.38 -11.27 -28.32
N THR A 535 11.26 -10.61 -27.57
CA THR A 535 11.42 -9.15 -27.66
C THR A 535 12.40 -8.79 -28.77
N LEU A 536 12.21 -7.64 -29.39
CA LEU A 536 13.14 -7.07 -30.37
C LEU A 536 14.56 -6.95 -29.81
N TYR A 537 14.67 -6.56 -28.53
CA TYR A 537 15.95 -6.31 -27.88
C TYR A 537 16.77 -7.59 -27.68
N THR A 538 16.12 -8.70 -27.29
CA THR A 538 16.79 -10.01 -27.24
C THR A 538 17.09 -10.56 -28.64
N VAL A 539 16.32 -10.19 -29.67
CA VAL A 539 16.63 -10.55 -31.06
C VAL A 539 17.91 -9.86 -31.54
N PHE A 540 18.14 -8.59 -31.19
CA PHE A 540 19.37 -7.87 -31.53
C PHE A 540 20.64 -8.52 -30.97
N GLU A 541 20.56 -9.26 -29.87
CA GLU A 541 21.70 -10.02 -29.37
C GLU A 541 22.12 -11.14 -30.33
N ARG A 542 21.14 -11.78 -30.97
CA ARG A 542 21.34 -12.90 -31.89
C ARG A 542 21.76 -12.43 -33.29
N ILE A 543 21.10 -11.40 -33.82
CA ILE A 543 21.30 -10.95 -35.21
C ILE A 543 22.27 -9.77 -35.34
N GLY A 544 22.74 -9.23 -34.21
CA GLY A 544 23.56 -8.02 -34.15
C GLY A 544 22.73 -6.73 -34.25
N LEU A 545 23.44 -5.61 -34.15
CA LEU A 545 22.89 -4.26 -34.35
C LEU A 545 23.18 -3.78 -35.78
N PRO A 546 22.44 -2.77 -36.29
CA PRO A 546 22.78 -2.06 -37.52
C PRO A 546 24.23 -1.53 -37.51
N ALA A 547 24.88 -1.45 -38.67
CA ALA A 547 26.28 -1.04 -38.79
C ALA A 547 26.54 0.44 -38.44
N ASP A 548 25.48 1.23 -38.45
CA ASP A 548 25.39 2.64 -38.09
C ASP A 548 24.88 2.88 -36.65
N ALA A 549 24.54 1.81 -35.91
CA ALA A 549 24.08 1.92 -34.53
C ALA A 549 25.13 2.61 -33.64
N GLY A 550 24.68 3.56 -32.81
CA GLY A 550 25.55 4.33 -31.92
C GLY A 550 26.37 5.44 -32.60
N LYS A 551 26.28 5.62 -33.92
CA LYS A 551 26.95 6.75 -34.61
C LYS A 551 26.23 8.08 -34.43
N ALA A 552 24.94 8.03 -34.15
CA ALA A 552 24.05 9.19 -33.98
C ALA A 552 24.40 10.04 -32.76
N ILE A 553 24.72 9.37 -31.64
CA ILE A 553 24.77 9.99 -30.32
C ILE A 553 26.09 9.59 -29.68
N ALA A 554 26.91 10.57 -29.35
CA ALA A 554 28.19 10.34 -28.71
C ALA A 554 28.04 9.56 -27.39
N PRO A 555 29.00 8.68 -27.05
CA PRO A 555 29.11 8.04 -25.75
C PRO A 555 28.90 9.02 -24.60
N LYS A 556 27.95 8.70 -23.72
CA LYS A 556 27.61 9.50 -22.54
C LYS A 556 26.94 8.66 -21.48
N LYS A 557 26.84 9.22 -20.27
CA LYS A 557 26.09 8.63 -19.17
C LYS A 557 24.58 8.85 -19.37
N LEU A 558 23.79 7.81 -19.20
CA LEU A 558 22.34 7.80 -19.40
C LEU A 558 21.64 7.05 -18.26
N ALA A 559 20.59 7.65 -17.69
CA ALA A 559 19.80 7.01 -16.66
C ALA A 559 18.76 6.05 -17.27
N LEU A 560 18.88 4.77 -16.96
CA LEU A 560 18.02 3.73 -17.53
C LEU A 560 16.70 3.62 -16.73
N HIS A 561 15.59 3.66 -17.45
CA HIS A 561 14.28 3.32 -16.92
C HIS A 561 13.82 1.93 -17.41
N ASP A 562 13.79 0.97 -16.48
CA ASP A 562 13.15 -0.33 -16.71
C ASP A 562 11.63 -0.20 -16.74
N SER A 563 10.99 -0.76 -17.77
CA SER A 563 9.52 -0.81 -17.91
C SER A 563 8.90 -1.72 -16.85
N CYS A 564 7.81 -1.27 -16.22
CA CYS A 564 7.13 -2.03 -15.19
C CYS A 564 6.51 -3.35 -15.70
N THR A 565 6.18 -3.45 -16.99
CA THR A 565 5.65 -4.69 -17.59
C THR A 565 6.70 -5.80 -17.74
N THR A 566 7.97 -5.46 -17.56
CA THR A 566 9.11 -6.39 -17.64
C THR A 566 9.86 -6.48 -16.32
N ARG A 567 9.18 -6.15 -15.20
CA ARG A 567 9.73 -6.12 -13.84
C ARG A 567 10.46 -7.41 -13.46
N HIS A 568 9.94 -8.56 -13.88
CA HIS A 568 10.48 -9.88 -13.52
C HIS A 568 11.15 -10.59 -14.72
N ASP A 569 11.52 -9.85 -15.76
CA ASP A 569 12.25 -10.40 -16.91
C ASP A 569 13.73 -9.97 -16.86
N ALA A 570 14.50 -10.63 -15.99
CA ALA A 570 15.92 -10.33 -15.78
C ALA A 570 16.73 -10.45 -17.08
N ARG A 571 16.38 -11.42 -17.95
CA ARG A 571 17.03 -11.61 -19.25
C ARG A 571 16.89 -10.38 -20.13
N LEU A 572 15.67 -9.86 -20.28
CA LEU A 572 15.47 -8.62 -21.04
C LEU A 572 16.17 -7.43 -20.38
N GLN A 573 16.06 -7.27 -19.06
CA GLN A 573 16.71 -6.18 -18.34
C GLN A 573 18.24 -6.16 -18.55
N ASP A 574 18.87 -7.34 -18.55
CA ASP A 574 20.29 -7.47 -18.84
C ASP A 574 20.59 -7.20 -20.32
N SER A 575 19.71 -7.63 -21.23
CA SER A 575 19.82 -7.37 -22.67
C SER A 575 19.86 -5.88 -23.00
N ILE A 576 19.00 -5.08 -22.36
CA ILE A 576 18.98 -3.62 -22.52
C ILE A 576 20.32 -3.03 -22.09
N ARG A 577 20.83 -3.41 -20.91
CA ARG A 577 22.10 -2.91 -20.38
C ARG A 577 23.29 -3.30 -21.25
N GLN A 578 23.30 -4.54 -21.76
CA GLN A 578 24.33 -5.00 -22.70
C GLN A 578 24.27 -4.23 -24.02
N THR A 579 23.08 -3.94 -24.53
CA THR A 579 22.87 -3.13 -25.73
C THR A 579 23.40 -1.71 -25.51
N MET A 580 23.06 -1.06 -24.39
CA MET A 580 23.60 0.26 -24.02
C MET A 580 25.14 0.26 -23.99
N LYS A 581 25.75 -0.77 -23.40
CA LYS A 581 27.21 -0.93 -23.35
C LYS A 581 27.83 -1.10 -24.74
N LYS A 582 27.20 -1.89 -25.63
CA LYS A 582 27.65 -2.08 -27.03
C LYS A 582 27.58 -0.77 -27.84
N LEU A 583 26.60 0.08 -27.53
CA LEU A 583 26.46 1.43 -28.11
C LEU A 583 27.44 2.45 -27.50
N GLY A 584 28.25 2.06 -26.50
CA GLY A 584 29.26 2.92 -25.89
C GLY A 584 28.75 3.82 -24.75
N HIS A 585 27.51 3.67 -24.29
CA HIS A 585 26.96 4.50 -23.21
C HIS A 585 27.19 3.89 -21.83
N GLU A 586 27.40 4.75 -20.83
CA GLU A 586 27.43 4.36 -19.42
C GLU A 586 25.99 4.37 -18.86
N VAL A 587 25.60 3.28 -18.19
CA VAL A 587 24.28 3.15 -17.57
C VAL A 587 24.32 3.67 -16.14
N GLU A 588 23.50 4.68 -15.86
CA GLU A 588 23.15 5.10 -14.51
C GLU A 588 21.86 4.37 -14.07
N GLU A 589 21.95 3.66 -12.95
CA GLU A 589 20.80 2.97 -12.36
C GLU A 589 19.99 3.93 -11.49
N LEU A 590 18.72 4.12 -11.84
CA LEU A 590 17.79 4.89 -11.00
C LEU A 590 17.58 4.19 -9.64
N PRO A 591 17.25 4.91 -8.54
CA PRO A 591 17.16 4.33 -7.19
C PRO A 591 16.22 3.12 -7.09
N LEU A 592 15.13 3.17 -7.86
CA LEU A 592 14.21 2.07 -8.07
C LEU A 592 14.34 1.59 -9.52
N ASN A 593 15.07 0.49 -9.71
CA ASN A 593 15.39 -0.15 -11.00
C ASN A 593 15.04 -1.65 -10.97
N ARG A 594 15.14 -2.33 -12.13
CA ARG A 594 14.86 -3.77 -12.29
C ARG A 594 13.51 -4.15 -11.67
N ASP A 595 13.49 -5.18 -10.83
CA ASP A 595 12.33 -5.66 -10.09
C ASP A 595 11.68 -4.58 -9.20
N ASN A 596 12.42 -3.55 -8.79
CA ASN A 596 11.91 -2.46 -7.98
C ASN A 596 11.42 -1.24 -8.78
N THR A 597 11.52 -1.25 -10.12
CA THR A 597 11.23 -0.10 -10.98
C THR A 597 9.88 0.57 -10.67
N SER A 598 9.85 1.90 -10.67
CA SER A 598 8.64 2.70 -10.49
C SER A 598 7.85 2.82 -11.80
N CYS A 599 6.54 3.06 -11.73
CA CYS A 599 5.75 3.29 -12.94
C CYS A 599 5.96 4.69 -13.51
N CYS A 600 5.75 4.85 -14.82
CA CYS A 600 5.75 6.14 -15.52
C CYS A 600 4.39 6.86 -15.50
N GLY A 601 3.37 6.28 -14.83
CA GLY A 601 2.00 6.83 -14.80
C GLY A 601 1.14 6.58 -16.05
N TYR A 602 1.62 5.79 -17.02
CA TYR A 602 0.83 5.43 -18.21
C TYR A 602 -0.02 4.17 -18.03
N GLY A 603 0.61 3.09 -17.54
CA GLY A 603 -0.03 1.79 -17.35
C GLY A 603 -1.27 1.90 -16.47
N GLY A 604 -2.20 0.95 -16.62
CA GLY A 604 -3.47 0.99 -15.90
C GLY A 604 -4.37 2.16 -16.31
N LEU A 605 -4.02 2.91 -17.36
CA LEU A 605 -4.76 4.08 -17.86
C LEU A 605 -4.85 5.25 -16.87
N MET A 606 -3.87 5.35 -15.96
CA MET A 606 -3.85 6.35 -14.89
C MET A 606 -3.96 7.78 -15.41
N ILE A 607 -3.25 8.14 -16.49
CA ILE A 607 -3.31 9.48 -17.09
C ILE A 607 -4.72 9.89 -17.53
N TYR A 608 -5.54 8.92 -17.97
CA TYR A 608 -6.92 9.16 -18.42
C TYR A 608 -7.90 9.19 -17.24
N ALA A 609 -7.65 8.37 -16.20
CA ALA A 609 -8.52 8.31 -15.03
C ALA A 609 -8.25 9.45 -14.02
N ASN A 610 -7.00 9.89 -13.89
CA ASN A 610 -6.57 10.89 -12.90
C ASN A 610 -5.23 11.55 -13.30
N LYS A 611 -5.31 12.54 -14.19
CA LYS A 611 -4.17 13.30 -14.72
C LYS A 611 -3.28 13.91 -13.63
N ASP A 612 -3.86 14.45 -12.57
CA ASP A 612 -3.10 15.07 -11.47
C ASP A 612 -2.17 14.08 -10.78
N VAL A 613 -2.63 12.85 -10.54
CA VAL A 613 -1.81 11.80 -9.91
C VAL A 613 -0.77 11.27 -10.89
N ALA A 614 -1.14 11.08 -12.15
CA ALA A 614 -0.18 10.69 -13.20
C ALA A 614 0.96 11.71 -13.30
N HIS A 615 0.65 13.01 -13.26
CA HIS A 615 1.66 14.06 -13.29
C HIS A 615 2.57 14.02 -12.07
N LYS A 616 2.04 13.76 -10.87
CA LYS A 616 2.87 13.58 -9.66
C LYS A 616 3.78 12.35 -9.74
N VAL A 617 3.29 11.25 -10.33
CA VAL A 617 4.09 10.04 -10.59
C VAL A 617 5.24 10.34 -11.55
N ILE A 618 4.96 11.01 -12.66
CA ILE A 618 5.98 11.42 -13.65
C ILE A 618 7.01 12.34 -12.98
N ALA A 619 6.55 13.40 -12.30
CA ALA A 619 7.41 14.37 -11.62
C ALA A 619 8.34 13.69 -10.62
N LYS A 620 7.82 12.77 -9.79
CA LYS A 620 8.65 12.00 -8.87
C LYS A 620 9.73 11.22 -9.61
N ARG A 621 9.38 10.55 -10.72
CA ARG A 621 10.30 9.68 -11.45
C ARG A 621 11.38 10.43 -12.21
N ILE A 622 11.06 11.58 -12.82
CA ILE A 622 12.05 12.36 -13.59
C ILE A 622 13.02 13.14 -12.70
N ASN A 623 12.65 13.41 -11.44
CA ASN A 623 13.49 14.08 -10.44
C ASN A 623 14.43 13.13 -9.66
N GLU A 624 14.46 11.84 -10.01
CA GLU A 624 15.37 10.87 -9.37
C GLU A 624 16.82 10.99 -9.88
N SER A 625 17.04 11.63 -11.02
CA SER A 625 18.36 11.90 -11.59
C SER A 625 18.29 13.07 -12.57
N ASP A 626 19.32 13.91 -12.60
CA ASP A 626 19.46 15.02 -13.55
C ASP A 626 19.91 14.54 -14.95
N THR A 627 20.52 13.36 -15.03
CA THR A 627 21.03 12.76 -16.29
C THR A 627 19.89 12.54 -17.30
N ASP A 628 20.19 12.64 -18.60
CA ASP A 628 19.27 12.26 -19.67
C ASP A 628 18.79 10.81 -19.50
N TYR A 629 17.49 10.56 -19.70
CA TYR A 629 16.92 9.22 -19.53
C TYR A 629 17.00 8.40 -20.81
N VAL A 630 17.00 7.08 -20.65
CA VAL A 630 16.70 6.13 -21.74
C VAL A 630 15.60 5.17 -21.31
N ALA A 631 14.60 5.01 -22.16
CA ALA A 631 13.49 4.07 -21.98
C ALA A 631 13.34 3.16 -23.21
N TYR A 632 12.90 1.92 -23.02
CA TYR A 632 12.62 0.98 -24.11
C TYR A 632 11.12 0.69 -24.26
N CYS A 633 10.29 1.53 -23.65
CA CYS A 633 8.85 1.61 -23.83
C CYS A 633 8.50 3.03 -24.32
N ALA A 634 7.87 3.13 -25.49
CA ALA A 634 7.49 4.41 -26.10
C ALA A 634 6.65 5.29 -25.14
N MET A 635 5.76 4.69 -24.35
CA MET A 635 4.95 5.46 -23.40
C MET A 635 5.70 5.94 -22.17
N CYS A 636 6.75 5.23 -21.74
CA CYS A 636 7.60 5.74 -20.67
C CYS A 636 8.39 6.96 -21.17
N ARG A 637 8.94 6.87 -22.38
CA ARG A 637 9.60 7.98 -23.06
C ARG A 637 8.68 9.20 -23.18
N ASP A 638 7.48 9.01 -23.76
CA ASP A 638 6.53 10.10 -23.97
C ASP A 638 6.03 10.72 -22.65
N ASN A 639 5.76 9.90 -21.64
CA ASN A 639 5.31 10.43 -20.34
C ASN A 639 6.39 11.28 -19.68
N PHE A 640 7.66 10.91 -19.75
CA PHE A 640 8.74 11.72 -19.19
C PHE A 640 8.96 13.00 -20.00
N ALA A 641 8.95 12.90 -21.34
CA ALA A 641 9.06 14.06 -22.23
C ALA A 641 7.88 15.04 -22.06
N SER A 642 6.70 14.58 -21.65
CA SER A 642 5.54 15.46 -21.39
C SER A 642 5.76 16.45 -20.23
N GLN A 643 6.77 16.22 -19.40
CA GLN A 643 7.24 17.15 -18.36
C GLN A 643 8.69 17.57 -18.60
N GLU A 644 9.05 17.75 -19.87
CA GLU A 644 10.31 18.37 -20.31
C GLU A 644 11.59 17.60 -19.90
N LYS A 645 11.46 16.35 -19.43
CA LYS A 645 12.62 15.51 -19.17
C LYS A 645 13.23 15.09 -20.51
N ARG A 646 14.53 15.36 -20.67
CA ARG A 646 15.32 14.85 -21.79
C ARG A 646 15.37 13.32 -21.74
N VAL A 647 14.85 12.66 -22.76
CA VAL A 647 14.70 11.21 -22.77
C VAL A 647 14.78 10.62 -24.18
N TYR A 648 15.62 9.61 -24.33
CA TYR A 648 15.70 8.78 -25.53
C TYR A 648 14.79 7.56 -25.39
N HIS A 649 14.18 7.17 -26.50
CA HIS A 649 13.82 5.77 -26.70
C HIS A 649 15.09 4.98 -27.05
N LEU A 650 15.21 3.71 -26.64
CA LEU A 650 16.38 2.89 -26.98
C LEU A 650 16.60 2.78 -28.50
N LEU A 651 15.51 2.79 -29.29
CA LEU A 651 15.60 2.79 -30.75
C LEU A 651 16.18 4.09 -31.32
N ASP A 652 16.08 5.22 -30.63
CA ASP A 652 16.76 6.46 -31.03
C ASP A 652 18.29 6.26 -31.04
N LEU A 653 18.81 5.52 -30.06
CA LEU A 653 20.24 5.21 -29.95
C LEU A 653 20.71 4.21 -31.02
N ILE A 654 19.81 3.37 -31.54
CA ILE A 654 20.12 2.32 -32.51
C ILE A 654 19.93 2.80 -33.95
N PHE A 655 18.89 3.60 -34.23
CA PHE A 655 18.45 3.95 -35.60
C PHE A 655 18.37 5.48 -35.87
N GLY A 656 18.70 6.32 -34.89
CA GLY A 656 18.52 7.79 -34.95
C GLY A 656 19.63 8.58 -35.63
N ALA A 657 20.48 7.97 -36.47
CA ALA A 657 21.65 8.62 -37.07
C ALA A 657 21.35 9.88 -37.92
N ASP A 658 20.11 10.04 -38.35
CA ASP A 658 19.67 11.12 -39.24
C ASP A 658 18.85 12.21 -38.52
N GLU A 659 18.73 12.14 -37.18
CA GLU A 659 17.84 13.02 -36.41
C GLU A 659 18.58 13.79 -35.30
N ASP A 660 18.44 15.12 -35.32
CA ASP A 660 18.93 15.99 -34.27
C ASP A 660 17.95 16.08 -33.08
N ASN A 661 18.50 16.36 -31.88
CA ASN A 661 17.72 16.66 -30.67
C ASN A 661 16.68 15.61 -30.25
N LEU A 662 16.92 14.32 -30.56
CA LEU A 662 16.03 13.18 -30.24
C LEU A 662 15.54 13.16 -28.78
N ALA A 663 16.40 13.50 -27.81
CA ALA A 663 16.03 13.55 -26.40
C ALA A 663 15.08 14.69 -26.01
N GLU A 664 15.03 15.76 -26.80
CA GLU A 664 14.21 16.95 -26.54
C GLU A 664 12.85 16.89 -27.24
N GLN A 665 12.64 15.90 -28.13
CA GLN A 665 11.39 15.82 -28.89
C GLN A 665 10.19 15.71 -27.93
N ALA A 666 9.24 16.63 -28.05
CA ALA A 666 8.00 16.58 -27.30
C ALA A 666 7.18 15.33 -27.68
N PRO A 667 6.35 14.78 -26.77
CA PRO A 667 5.45 13.70 -27.13
C PRO A 667 4.43 14.17 -28.18
N SER A 668 4.08 13.29 -29.12
CA SER A 668 3.00 13.54 -30.07
C SER A 668 1.66 13.68 -29.34
N GLY A 669 0.93 14.76 -29.65
CA GLY A 669 -0.45 14.96 -29.19
C GLY A 669 -1.40 13.89 -29.71
N TYR A 670 -2.55 13.72 -29.07
CA TYR A 670 -3.44 12.59 -29.30
C TYR A 670 -3.92 12.45 -30.76
N SER A 671 -4.23 13.56 -31.42
CA SER A 671 -4.61 13.54 -32.84
C SER A 671 -3.43 13.13 -33.73
N GLN A 672 -2.25 13.69 -33.46
CA GLN A 672 -1.02 13.38 -34.19
C GLN A 672 -0.67 11.89 -34.08
N ARG A 673 -0.94 11.26 -32.92
CA ARG A 673 -0.72 9.83 -32.71
C ARG A 673 -1.58 8.94 -33.61
N GLN A 674 -2.85 9.29 -33.85
CA GLN A 674 -3.72 8.57 -34.79
C GLN A 674 -3.24 8.79 -36.23
N GLU A 675 -2.93 10.03 -36.58
CA GLU A 675 -2.41 10.38 -37.89
C GLU A 675 -1.08 9.67 -38.21
N ASN A 676 -0.14 9.64 -37.27
CA ASN A 676 1.15 8.95 -37.41
C ASN A 676 0.95 7.46 -37.71
N ARG A 677 0.02 6.81 -37.01
CA ARG A 677 -0.34 5.40 -37.26
C ARG A 677 -0.92 5.19 -38.66
N ALA A 678 -1.89 6.00 -39.05
CA ALA A 678 -2.52 5.90 -40.37
C ALA A 678 -1.51 6.16 -41.51
N LYS A 679 -0.74 7.25 -41.41
CA LYS A 679 0.32 7.60 -42.37
C LYS A 679 1.39 6.52 -42.47
N LEU A 680 1.81 5.93 -41.35
CA LEU A 680 2.75 4.83 -41.35
C LEU A 680 2.22 3.64 -42.14
N LYS A 681 0.96 3.22 -41.91
CA LYS A 681 0.35 2.13 -42.67
C LYS A 681 0.34 2.45 -44.17
N THR A 682 -0.10 3.65 -44.55
CA THR A 682 -0.16 4.09 -45.96
C THR A 682 1.23 4.06 -46.61
N ALA A 683 2.24 4.60 -45.93
CA ALA A 683 3.62 4.59 -46.41
C ALA A 683 4.15 3.17 -46.61
N LEU A 684 3.92 2.27 -45.64
CA LEU A 684 4.35 0.88 -45.73
C LEU A 684 3.66 0.13 -46.88
N LEU A 685 2.34 0.28 -47.04
CA LEU A 685 1.58 -0.33 -48.14
C LEU A 685 2.12 0.10 -49.50
N ARG A 686 2.42 1.39 -49.67
CA ARG A 686 2.94 1.96 -50.91
C ARG A 686 4.38 1.52 -51.18
N GLU A 687 5.26 1.64 -50.18
CA GLU A 687 6.71 1.50 -50.36
C GLU A 687 7.17 0.03 -50.36
N ILE A 688 6.48 -0.85 -49.61
CA ILE A 688 6.86 -2.25 -49.45
C ILE A 688 6.02 -3.17 -50.33
N TRP A 689 4.70 -2.95 -50.39
CA TRP A 689 3.77 -3.82 -51.13
C TRP A 689 3.28 -3.26 -52.46
N GLY A 690 3.56 -1.99 -52.77
CA GLY A 690 3.09 -1.34 -54.01
C GLY A 690 1.57 -1.21 -54.08
N GLU A 691 0.87 -1.28 -52.95
CA GLU A 691 -0.60 -1.20 -52.88
C GLU A 691 -1.04 0.28 -52.98
N ALA A 692 -2.01 0.56 -53.85
CA ALA A 692 -2.66 1.86 -53.90
C ALA A 692 -3.59 2.03 -52.71
N VAL A 693 -3.49 3.17 -52.02
CA VAL A 693 -4.33 3.51 -50.87
C VAL A 693 -5.09 4.78 -51.20
N GLU A 694 -6.42 4.75 -51.10
CA GLU A 694 -7.23 5.96 -51.17
C GLU A 694 -7.01 6.79 -49.90
N ASP A 695 -6.45 7.99 -50.04
CA ASP A 695 -6.40 8.97 -48.96
C ASP A 695 -7.82 9.49 -48.72
N ARG A 696 -8.42 9.14 -47.58
CA ARG A 696 -9.59 9.84 -47.06
C ARG A 696 -9.18 10.69 -45.87
N GLN A 697 -8.85 11.95 -46.14
CA GLN A 697 -9.04 13.01 -45.16
C GLN A 697 -10.48 13.50 -45.27
N TYR A 698 -11.08 13.87 -44.13
CA TYR A 698 -12.26 14.74 -44.18
C TYR A 698 -11.92 15.96 -45.03
N ASP A 699 -12.83 16.35 -45.92
CA ASP A 699 -12.68 17.46 -46.87
C ASP A 699 -12.80 18.84 -46.17
N VAL A 700 -12.25 18.95 -44.95
CA VAL A 700 -12.34 20.10 -44.05
C VAL A 700 -10.94 20.44 -43.55
N LYS A 701 -10.36 21.49 -44.10
CA LYS A 701 -9.05 22.01 -43.68
C LYS A 701 -9.21 22.83 -42.39
N LEU A 702 -8.59 22.39 -41.29
CA LEU A 702 -8.67 23.04 -39.99
C LEU A 702 -7.46 23.93 -39.71
N ILE A 703 -7.70 25.16 -39.26
CA ILE A 703 -6.68 26.08 -38.74
C ILE A 703 -6.88 26.17 -37.22
N ILE A 704 -5.98 25.56 -36.45
CA ILE A 704 -6.11 25.44 -34.99
C ILE A 704 -4.96 26.18 -34.30
N PRO A 705 -5.22 27.32 -33.63
CA PRO A 705 -4.22 28.05 -32.84
C PRO A 705 -3.61 27.19 -31.72
N ALA A 706 -2.36 27.51 -31.33
CA ALA A 706 -1.61 26.71 -30.34
C ALA A 706 -2.30 26.62 -28.96
N ASN A 707 -2.95 27.70 -28.51
CA ASN A 707 -3.72 27.71 -27.27
C ASN A 707 -4.95 26.78 -27.34
N VAL A 708 -5.66 26.75 -28.48
CA VAL A 708 -6.82 25.87 -28.69
C VAL A 708 -6.37 24.41 -28.78
N ARG A 709 -5.25 24.15 -29.46
CA ARG A 709 -4.64 22.81 -29.50
C ARG A 709 -4.35 22.29 -28.09
N ARG A 710 -3.82 23.13 -27.20
CA ARG A 710 -3.58 22.75 -25.79
C ARG A 710 -4.88 22.41 -25.06
N VAL A 711 -5.95 23.19 -25.25
CA VAL A 711 -7.27 22.91 -24.66
C VAL A 711 -7.84 21.58 -25.17
N MET A 712 -7.71 21.32 -26.48
CA MET A 712 -8.13 20.05 -27.09
C MET A 712 -7.37 18.87 -26.49
N GLU A 713 -6.04 18.96 -26.39
CA GLU A 713 -5.20 17.92 -25.78
C GLU A 713 -5.54 17.71 -24.30
N ASP A 714 -5.74 18.79 -23.54
CA ASP A 714 -6.14 18.73 -22.13
C ASP A 714 -7.53 18.11 -21.93
N SER A 715 -8.42 18.28 -22.92
CA SER A 715 -9.80 17.79 -22.92
C SER A 715 -9.99 16.48 -23.67
N LEU A 716 -8.92 15.87 -24.18
CA LEU A 716 -8.93 14.63 -24.96
C LEU A 716 -9.83 14.70 -26.22
N ILE A 717 -9.81 15.84 -26.92
CA ILE A 717 -10.57 16.09 -28.15
C ILE A 717 -9.66 15.94 -29.37
N LEU A 718 -10.08 15.13 -30.35
CA LEU A 718 -9.31 14.92 -31.57
C LEU A 718 -9.66 15.96 -32.64
N SER A 719 -8.70 16.28 -33.52
CA SER A 719 -8.94 17.11 -34.70
C SER A 719 -10.02 16.53 -35.61
N GLU A 720 -10.15 15.20 -35.64
CA GLU A 720 -11.21 14.49 -36.38
C GLU A 720 -12.59 14.70 -35.75
N ASP A 721 -12.68 14.75 -34.41
CA ASP A 721 -13.93 15.10 -33.72
C ASP A 721 -14.35 16.53 -34.14
N VAL A 722 -13.39 17.45 -34.20
CA VAL A 722 -13.61 18.84 -34.63
C VAL A 722 -14.01 18.93 -36.11
N ALA A 723 -13.31 18.22 -36.99
CA ALA A 723 -13.61 18.16 -38.42
C ALA A 723 -15.01 17.58 -38.66
N GLY A 724 -15.38 16.53 -37.93
CA GLY A 724 -16.71 15.92 -38.02
C GLY A 724 -17.83 16.88 -37.62
N VAL A 725 -17.63 17.66 -36.55
CA VAL A 725 -18.57 18.71 -36.14
C VAL A 725 -18.76 19.74 -37.24
N ILE A 726 -17.67 20.29 -37.79
CA ILE A 726 -17.73 21.30 -38.84
C ILE A 726 -18.33 20.72 -40.13
N ALA A 727 -17.93 19.52 -40.54
CA ALA A 727 -18.48 18.86 -41.73
C ALA A 727 -20.01 18.68 -41.65
N ARG A 728 -20.53 18.24 -40.50
CA ARG A 728 -21.98 18.16 -40.28
C ARG A 728 -22.61 19.55 -40.29
N ALA A 729 -22.01 20.51 -39.61
CA ALA A 729 -22.53 21.87 -39.52
C ALA A 729 -22.66 22.54 -40.89
N GLU A 730 -21.65 22.41 -41.76
CA GLU A 730 -21.67 22.96 -43.11
C GLU A 730 -22.62 22.22 -44.05
N SER A 731 -22.71 20.89 -43.95
CA SER A 731 -23.61 20.09 -44.81
C SER A 731 -25.09 20.20 -44.43
N THR A 732 -25.39 20.32 -43.14
CA THR A 732 -26.78 20.37 -42.63
C THR A 732 -27.28 21.78 -42.34
N GLY A 733 -26.38 22.76 -42.22
CA GLY A 733 -26.71 24.11 -41.74
C GLY A 733 -27.00 24.20 -40.24
N ASN A 734 -26.90 23.10 -39.49
CA ASN A 734 -27.15 23.07 -38.05
C ASN A 734 -25.97 23.68 -37.26
N ARG A 735 -25.99 25.01 -37.14
CA ARG A 735 -25.00 25.83 -36.43
C ARG A 735 -25.63 27.12 -35.91
N LEU A 736 -25.14 27.60 -34.78
CA LEU A 736 -25.55 28.87 -34.18
C LEU A 736 -24.51 29.93 -34.52
N LYS A 737 -24.93 31.11 -34.98
CA LYS A 737 -24.01 32.23 -35.24
C LYS A 737 -24.07 33.22 -34.07
N ASN A 738 -22.93 33.50 -33.46
CA ASN A 738 -22.80 34.57 -32.48
C ASN A 738 -22.86 35.92 -33.20
N ALA A 739 -23.81 36.78 -32.80
CA ALA A 739 -24.05 38.07 -33.45
C ALA A 739 -22.95 39.12 -33.17
N GLU A 740 -22.23 39.00 -32.04
CA GLU A 740 -21.19 39.94 -31.62
C GLU A 740 -19.83 39.60 -32.24
N THR A 741 -19.45 38.32 -32.24
CA THR A 741 -18.15 37.86 -32.75
C THR A 741 -18.20 37.38 -34.20
N GLY A 742 -19.39 37.05 -34.71
CA GLY A 742 -19.57 36.41 -36.02
C GLY A 742 -19.17 34.94 -36.05
N HIS A 743 -18.75 34.34 -34.93
CA HIS A 743 -18.35 32.94 -34.84
C HIS A 743 -19.53 31.99 -34.96
N TYR A 744 -19.29 30.80 -35.50
CA TYR A 744 -20.25 29.71 -35.55
C TYR A 744 -19.97 28.71 -34.43
N LEU A 745 -21.00 28.30 -33.72
CA LEU A 745 -20.98 27.25 -32.72
C LEU A 745 -21.82 26.06 -33.23
N ALA A 746 -21.23 24.89 -33.31
CA ALA A 746 -21.90 23.67 -33.75
C ALA A 746 -21.54 22.48 -32.87
N TYR A 747 -22.31 21.39 -32.98
CA TYR A 747 -22.05 20.16 -32.25
C TYR A 747 -22.24 18.90 -33.08
N LEU A 748 -21.61 17.82 -32.62
CA LEU A 748 -21.81 16.46 -33.11
C LEU A 748 -21.69 15.50 -31.94
N GLN A 749 -22.65 14.58 -31.84
CA GLN A 749 -22.58 13.45 -30.93
C GLN A 749 -22.38 12.17 -31.75
N PRO A 750 -21.12 11.78 -32.06
CA PRO A 750 -20.88 10.58 -32.86
C PRO A 750 -21.24 9.28 -32.12
N LEU A 751 -21.11 9.26 -30.80
CA LEU A 751 -21.46 8.14 -29.92
C LEU A 751 -22.04 8.65 -28.59
N LYS A 752 -21.27 8.59 -27.50
CA LYS A 752 -21.69 8.96 -26.13
C LYS A 752 -21.16 10.31 -25.65
N VAL A 753 -20.33 10.95 -26.46
CA VAL A 753 -19.71 12.24 -26.16
C VAL A 753 -20.20 13.22 -27.21
N THR A 754 -20.65 14.38 -26.76
CA THR A 754 -21.07 15.48 -27.60
C THR A 754 -19.93 16.48 -27.65
N TYR A 755 -19.41 16.73 -28.85
CA TYR A 755 -18.36 17.70 -29.10
C TYR A 755 -18.98 18.99 -29.59
N TRP A 756 -18.50 20.10 -29.07
CA TRP A 756 -18.83 21.45 -29.50
C TRP A 756 -17.60 22.13 -30.07
N VAL A 757 -17.80 22.84 -31.16
CA VAL A 757 -16.75 23.58 -31.85
C VAL A 757 -17.24 24.97 -32.15
N GLU A 758 -16.45 25.95 -31.72
CA GLU A 758 -16.58 27.35 -32.11
C GLU A 758 -15.57 27.65 -33.22
N TYR A 759 -16.04 28.10 -34.38
CA TYR A 759 -15.20 28.27 -35.57
C TYR A 759 -15.69 29.39 -36.50
N THR A 760 -14.83 29.83 -37.41
CA THR A 760 -15.15 30.77 -38.50
C THR A 760 -14.62 30.25 -39.84
N PRO A 761 -15.43 30.26 -40.91
CA PRO A 761 -14.94 30.02 -42.27
C PRO A 761 -13.85 31.04 -42.67
N GLN A 762 -12.82 30.57 -43.37
CA GLN A 762 -11.72 31.33 -43.96
C GLN A 762 -11.60 30.93 -45.44
N GLU A 763 -10.85 31.68 -46.25
CA GLU A 763 -10.69 31.40 -47.69
C GLU A 763 -10.18 29.97 -47.98
N ASP A 764 -9.34 29.43 -47.08
CA ASP A 764 -8.63 28.16 -47.24
C ASP A 764 -8.94 27.14 -46.13
N GLY A 765 -10.08 27.26 -45.43
CA GLY A 765 -10.49 26.30 -44.40
C GLY A 765 -11.32 26.92 -43.28
N PHE A 766 -11.23 26.35 -42.08
CA PHE A 766 -11.99 26.81 -40.91
C PHE A 766 -11.04 27.11 -39.74
N LEU A 767 -11.08 28.36 -39.26
CA LEU A 767 -10.36 28.76 -38.05
C LEU A 767 -11.14 28.34 -36.82
N VAL A 768 -10.53 27.51 -35.97
CA VAL A 768 -11.12 27.00 -34.73
C VAL A 768 -10.75 27.93 -33.59
N HIS A 769 -11.77 28.50 -32.93
CA HIS A 769 -11.59 29.41 -31.79
C HIS A 769 -11.64 28.67 -30.45
N ASN A 770 -12.47 27.62 -30.36
CA ASN A 770 -12.62 26.83 -29.15
C ASN A 770 -13.19 25.43 -29.46
N ALA A 771 -12.90 24.46 -28.60
CA ALA A 771 -13.50 23.13 -28.64
C ALA A 771 -13.68 22.59 -27.22
N TYR A 772 -14.85 22.03 -26.93
CA TYR A 772 -15.15 21.40 -25.65
C TYR A 772 -16.06 20.18 -25.85
N SER A 773 -16.14 19.31 -24.85
CA SER A 773 -16.98 18.12 -24.92
C SER A 773 -17.71 17.86 -23.60
N HIS A 774 -18.88 17.22 -23.70
CA HIS A 774 -19.63 16.72 -22.54
C HIS A 774 -20.39 15.45 -22.90
N ARG A 775 -21.06 14.82 -21.92
CA ARG A 775 -21.81 13.56 -22.08
C ARG A 775 -23.32 13.74 -21.91
N LEU A 776 -23.82 14.92 -22.26
CA LEU A 776 -25.27 15.20 -22.25
C LEU A 776 -25.79 14.93 -23.66
N GLU A 777 -26.85 14.14 -23.75
CA GLU A 777 -27.61 13.97 -24.98
C GLU A 777 -28.38 15.27 -25.27
N ILE A 778 -28.25 15.76 -26.49
CA ILE A 778 -29.01 16.91 -26.97
C ILE A 778 -30.21 16.35 -27.72
N THR A 779 -31.39 16.44 -27.12
CA THR A 779 -32.65 16.17 -27.80
C THR A 779 -33.07 17.43 -28.56
N GLU A 780 -33.00 17.37 -29.89
CA GLU A 780 -33.49 18.41 -30.81
C GLU A 780 -35.01 18.55 -30.78
#